data_AF-A0A139X9K7-F1
#
_entry.id   AF-A0A139X9K7-F1
#
_cell.length_a   1.000
_cell.length_b   1.000
_cell.length_c   1.000
_cell.angle_alpha   90.00
_cell.angle_beta   90.00
_cell.angle_gamma   90.00
#
_symmetry.space_group_name_H-M   'P 1'
#
loop_
_entity.id
_entity.type
_entity.pdbx_description
1 polymer ?
#
loop_
_entity_poly.entity_id
_entity_poly.type
_entity_poly.pdbx_seq_one_letter_code
_entity_poly.pdbx_strand_id
1 'polypeptide(L)'
;MINNPFDANFYRAANTDLAAAGLTTDAQLFSHFQAYGLDEGRAFSSLADLSFYRSANSDLASFNNRNLFNHLQNYGVAEGRHFSPFVDLSFYRGIHDDLTGLSNEQLFDHLNYAGVAEGRRFSPLVDLNFYRAANSDLANFNNKQLFDHLSYAGVASGKRFSQFFETDFYLTKYSDLRTAFSSTPKNDRLEALEHLLIFGLNESRQFSQFFDVNYYRAQNSDLVSAGFSGRQLLEHFELFGLAEGRSFSATVDVNYYRNTYGDLRDANLSNWQLYNHFQTHGLSEGRASSQSFDVQFYLDSNADLKAAGYNYAQAYNHFLLYGQLEGRPGVPNLSQKWIRQTGTEGDDSSYSVAVDGTGNVYMTGYTDGSLGGTLAGSQDIWVTKYNSDGAIQWKRQLDTAGKEFSYSVADSVGNVYITGFTSGALEGSNKGGIDAWVGKYHSDGTEQWKKQLGTAGDDFSNSVTVDSAGYVYITGHTDNSLGGTNAGDIDAWVAKYDSGGTIQWKKQLGTSKLDVSNGIAIDNASNVYVTGFTSGALGGMNAGSVDAWVTKYDGSGTWQWTKQLGTEGEDYSNSITVDTALNVYIVGDTSGSVGKINAGGQDAWIAKYGSNGELQWKKQLGSAGDDFAYGVVTDSAGYVYITGDTDDALGGTNAGGIDAWVAKYDSNGNPLFIRQFGTEGDDFSNGIAVASGGHVYITGDTDGGLSGTNAGSIDAWITKYR
;
A
#
# COMPACT_ATOMS: atom_id res chain seq x y z
N MET A 1 -10.08 51.74 -7.81
CA MET A 1 -11.13 51.89 -6.77
C MET A 1 -10.51 51.43 -5.48
N ILE A 2 -10.83 52.04 -4.34
CA ILE A 2 -10.29 51.62 -3.05
C ILE A 2 -10.95 50.29 -2.70
N ASN A 3 -10.16 49.23 -2.50
CA ASN A 3 -10.63 47.95 -1.99
C ASN A 3 -11.34 48.19 -0.66
N ASN A 4 -12.66 48.25 -0.66
CA ASN A 4 -13.42 48.33 0.57
C ASN A 4 -13.93 46.93 0.90
N PRO A 5 -13.33 46.22 1.88
CA PRO A 5 -13.78 44.88 2.22
C PRO A 5 -15.16 44.86 2.89
N PHE A 6 -15.77 46.02 3.16
CA PHE A 6 -17.14 46.17 3.70
C PHE A 6 -18.24 45.95 2.66
N ASP A 7 -19.17 45.06 2.96
CA ASP A 7 -20.40 44.83 2.17
C ASP A 7 -21.63 45.27 2.98
N ALA A 8 -22.28 46.35 2.55
CA ALA A 8 -23.44 46.92 3.24
C ALA A 8 -24.65 45.99 3.25
N ASN A 9 -24.85 45.19 2.19
CA ASN A 9 -25.98 44.26 2.11
C ASN A 9 -25.76 43.09 3.06
N PHE A 10 -24.54 42.54 3.09
CA PHE A 10 -24.17 41.51 4.05
C PHE A 10 -24.26 42.03 5.49
N TYR A 11 -23.70 43.22 5.77
CA TYR A 11 -23.72 43.81 7.12
C TYR A 11 -25.15 43.98 7.64
N ARG A 12 -26.08 44.43 6.79
CA ARG A 12 -27.50 44.54 7.12
C ARG A 12 -28.14 43.17 7.40
N ALA A 13 -27.80 42.16 6.60
CA ALA A 13 -28.38 40.82 6.72
C ALA A 13 -27.86 40.06 7.96
N ALA A 14 -26.56 40.14 8.25
CA ALA A 14 -25.92 39.47 9.37
C ALA A 14 -26.21 40.14 10.73
N ASN A 15 -26.66 41.39 10.73
CA ASN A 15 -26.92 42.18 11.94
C ASN A 15 -28.36 42.70 11.95
N THR A 16 -29.30 41.81 12.29
CA THR A 16 -30.75 42.06 12.14
C THR A 16 -31.28 43.20 13.02
N ASP A 17 -30.56 43.56 14.08
CA ASP A 17 -30.90 44.69 14.96
C ASP A 17 -30.75 46.06 14.27
N LEU A 18 -29.91 46.18 13.23
CA LEU A 18 -29.66 47.45 12.54
C LEU A 18 -30.88 47.99 11.79
N ALA A 19 -31.71 47.08 11.25
CA ALA A 19 -32.96 47.45 10.61
C ALA A 19 -33.96 48.05 11.62
N ALA A 20 -34.02 47.47 12.82
CA ALA A 20 -34.83 48.00 13.92
C ALA A 20 -34.31 49.35 14.44
N ALA A 21 -32.99 49.60 14.31
CA ALA A 21 -32.36 50.89 14.60
C ALA A 21 -32.55 51.95 13.49
N GLY A 22 -33.28 51.64 12.41
CA GLY A 22 -33.58 52.60 11.34
C GLY A 22 -32.43 52.88 10.36
N LEU A 23 -31.35 52.08 10.40
CA LEU A 23 -30.22 52.20 9.50
C LEU A 23 -30.54 51.52 8.17
N THR A 24 -30.84 52.30 7.13
CA THR A 24 -31.37 51.78 5.86
C THR A 24 -30.44 52.01 4.67
N THR A 25 -29.60 53.05 4.71
CA THR A 25 -28.67 53.37 3.61
C THR A 25 -27.27 52.80 3.83
N ASP A 26 -26.54 52.52 2.74
CA ASP A 26 -25.18 51.97 2.82
C ASP A 26 -24.20 52.89 3.56
N ALA A 27 -24.37 54.21 3.43
CA ALA A 27 -23.57 55.20 4.15
C ALA A 27 -23.83 55.17 5.67
N GLN A 28 -25.09 55.01 6.08
CA GLN A 28 -25.47 54.85 7.49
C GLN A 28 -24.89 53.56 8.08
N LEU A 29 -24.96 52.46 7.31
CA LEU A 29 -24.42 51.16 7.73
C LEU A 29 -22.90 51.18 7.84
N PHE A 30 -22.19 51.79 6.89
CA PHE A 30 -20.74 51.94 6.95
C PHE A 30 -20.31 52.83 8.12
N SER A 31 -21.01 53.95 8.35
CA SER A 31 -20.76 54.82 9.50
C SER A 31 -20.98 54.09 10.82
N HIS A 32 -22.05 53.28 10.93
CA HIS A 32 -22.32 52.45 12.10
C HIS A 32 -21.22 51.39 12.31
N PHE A 33 -20.78 50.72 11.25
CA PHE A 33 -19.68 49.76 11.31
C PHE A 33 -18.39 50.40 11.81
N GLN A 34 -18.03 51.57 11.28
CA GLN A 34 -16.83 52.29 11.72
C GLN A 34 -16.93 52.80 13.16
N ALA A 35 -18.11 53.22 13.61
CA ALA A 35 -18.31 53.79 14.94
C ALA A 35 -18.45 52.73 16.04
N TYR A 36 -19.08 51.59 15.73
CA TYR A 36 -19.45 50.57 16.72
C TYR A 36 -19.08 49.15 16.24
N GLY A 37 -19.43 48.80 15.00
CA GLY A 37 -19.32 47.42 14.51
C GLY A 37 -17.91 46.83 14.55
N LEU A 38 -16.87 47.62 14.30
CA LEU A 38 -15.48 47.18 14.44
C LEU A 38 -15.15 46.78 15.89
N ASP A 39 -15.50 47.63 16.86
CA ASP A 39 -15.17 47.40 18.26
C ASP A 39 -16.04 46.27 18.85
N GLU A 40 -17.25 46.09 18.34
CA GLU A 40 -18.16 44.98 18.67
C GLU A 40 -17.81 43.67 17.95
N GLY A 41 -16.92 43.70 16.95
CA GLY A 41 -16.56 42.51 16.16
C GLY A 41 -17.68 41.99 15.26
N ARG A 42 -18.56 42.87 14.78
CA ARG A 42 -19.70 42.48 13.92
C ARG A 42 -19.23 42.00 12.56
N ALA A 43 -19.87 40.92 12.07
CA ALA A 43 -19.64 40.40 10.73
C ALA A 43 -20.04 41.45 9.67
N PHE A 44 -19.12 41.76 8.75
CA PHE A 44 -19.20 42.93 7.86
C PHE A 44 -19.01 42.60 6.37
N SER A 45 -18.65 41.36 6.07
CA SER A 45 -18.43 40.85 4.73
C SER A 45 -18.56 39.33 4.73
N SER A 46 -19.06 38.75 3.63
CA SER A 46 -18.94 37.31 3.41
C SER A 46 -17.54 36.91 2.93
N LEU A 47 -16.75 37.87 2.42
CA LEU A 47 -15.41 37.63 1.87
C LEU A 47 -14.28 37.77 2.89
N ALA A 48 -14.52 38.37 4.07
CA ALA A 48 -13.47 38.65 5.04
C ALA A 48 -13.96 38.55 6.49
N ASP A 49 -13.11 38.01 7.36
CA ASP A 49 -13.35 37.87 8.81
C ASP A 49 -12.12 38.37 9.57
N LEU A 50 -12.26 39.40 10.41
CA LEU A 50 -11.14 40.01 11.13
C LEU A 50 -10.59 39.12 12.25
N SER A 51 -11.42 38.25 12.83
CA SER A 51 -10.96 37.29 13.85
C SER A 51 -10.10 36.21 13.22
N PHE A 52 -10.54 35.62 12.10
CA PHE A 52 -9.73 34.70 11.30
C PHE A 52 -8.47 35.39 10.78
N TYR A 53 -8.60 36.62 10.25
CA TYR A 53 -7.45 37.37 9.73
C TYR A 53 -6.35 37.54 10.79
N ARG A 54 -6.75 37.81 12.03
CA ARG A 54 -5.82 37.89 13.16
C ARG A 54 -5.19 36.53 13.49
N SER A 55 -6.01 35.47 13.55
CA SER A 55 -5.54 34.14 13.94
C SER A 55 -4.63 33.48 12.89
N ALA A 56 -4.91 33.72 11.61
CA ALA A 56 -4.14 33.16 10.50
C ALA A 56 -2.83 33.91 10.21
N ASN A 57 -2.63 35.10 10.80
CA ASN A 57 -1.46 35.94 10.58
C ASN A 57 -0.87 36.37 11.92
N SER A 58 0.11 35.61 12.41
CA SER A 58 0.66 35.74 13.77
C SER A 58 1.29 37.11 14.06
N ASP A 59 1.79 37.79 13.04
CA ASP A 59 2.30 39.17 13.13
C ASP A 59 1.21 40.19 13.49
N LEU A 60 -0.06 39.87 13.22
CA LEU A 60 -1.21 40.72 13.50
C LEU A 60 -1.89 40.42 14.85
N ALA A 61 -1.37 39.48 15.65
CA ALA A 61 -2.00 39.02 16.88
C ALA A 61 -2.33 40.14 17.89
N SER A 62 -1.51 41.20 17.90
CA SER A 62 -1.68 42.36 18.79
C SER A 62 -2.65 43.42 18.27
N PHE A 63 -3.12 43.32 17.02
CA PHE A 63 -3.99 44.33 16.43
C PHE A 63 -5.42 44.20 16.95
N ASN A 64 -6.04 45.33 17.28
CA ASN A 64 -7.48 45.40 17.49
C ASN A 64 -8.22 45.39 16.14
N ASN A 65 -9.55 45.24 16.16
CA ASN A 65 -10.35 45.14 14.93
C ASN A 65 -10.21 46.35 14.01
N ARG A 66 -10.05 47.56 14.56
CA ARG A 66 -9.85 48.78 13.77
C ARG A 66 -8.52 48.76 13.02
N ASN A 67 -7.44 48.35 13.69
CA ASN A 67 -6.12 48.18 13.08
C ASN A 67 -6.14 47.06 12.04
N LEU A 68 -6.83 45.94 12.30
CA LEU A 68 -6.97 44.84 11.35
C LEU A 68 -7.73 45.25 10.09
N PHE A 69 -8.86 45.95 10.23
CA PHE A 69 -9.61 46.43 9.07
C PHE A 69 -8.79 47.39 8.21
N ASN A 70 -8.11 48.35 8.84
CA ASN A 70 -7.21 49.27 8.16
C ASN A 70 -6.07 48.52 7.46
N HIS A 71 -5.48 47.53 8.12
CA HIS A 71 -4.41 46.73 7.53
C HIS A 71 -4.92 45.90 6.35
N LEU A 72 -6.06 45.22 6.49
CA LEU A 72 -6.67 44.42 5.43
C LEU A 72 -6.95 45.25 4.18
N GLN A 73 -7.55 46.43 4.37
CA GLN A 73 -7.90 47.35 3.30
C GLN A 73 -6.69 47.88 2.54
N ASN A 74 -5.60 48.22 3.25
CA ASN A 74 -4.46 48.91 2.64
C ASN A 74 -3.32 47.98 2.23
N TYR A 75 -3.21 46.79 2.84
CA TYR A 75 -2.06 45.89 2.66
C TYR A 75 -2.48 44.42 2.57
N GLY A 76 -3.39 43.94 3.43
CA GLY A 76 -3.67 42.52 3.59
C GLY A 76 -4.11 41.81 2.32
N VAL A 77 -5.00 42.42 1.54
CA VAL A 77 -5.43 41.87 0.24
C VAL A 77 -4.26 41.87 -0.76
N ALA A 78 -3.54 42.98 -0.87
CA ALA A 78 -2.39 43.14 -1.77
C ALA A 78 -1.31 42.08 -1.53
N GLU A 79 -0.98 41.86 -0.26
CA GLU A 79 0.00 40.89 0.21
C GLU A 79 -0.47 39.43 0.07
N GLY A 80 -1.73 39.19 -0.30
CA GLY A 80 -2.30 37.85 -0.42
C GLY A 80 -2.44 37.13 0.91
N ARG A 81 -2.64 37.87 2.01
CA ARG A 81 -2.78 37.30 3.35
C ARG A 81 -4.05 36.47 3.48
N HIS A 82 -4.09 35.55 4.44
CA HIS A 82 -5.27 34.74 4.74
C HIS A 82 -6.26 35.54 5.60
N PHE A 83 -7.30 36.10 4.98
CA PHE A 83 -8.29 36.95 5.65
C PHE A 83 -9.70 36.37 5.72
N SER A 84 -9.91 35.14 5.23
CA SER A 84 -11.20 34.46 5.24
C SER A 84 -11.03 32.95 5.37
N PRO A 85 -11.89 32.26 6.14
CA PRO A 85 -11.95 30.80 6.15
C PRO A 85 -12.59 30.22 4.88
N PHE A 86 -13.17 31.05 4.01
CA PHE A 86 -13.90 30.60 2.82
C PHE A 86 -13.25 30.99 1.49
N VAL A 87 -12.33 31.96 1.50
CA VAL A 87 -11.77 32.55 0.27
C VAL A 87 -10.28 32.29 0.19
N ASP A 88 -9.83 31.82 -0.97
CA ASP A 88 -8.44 31.69 -1.33
C ASP A 88 -8.19 32.31 -2.72
N LEU A 89 -7.59 33.50 -2.74
CA LEU A 89 -7.29 34.21 -3.99
C LEU A 89 -6.20 33.53 -4.82
N SER A 90 -5.29 32.78 -4.18
CA SER A 90 -4.25 32.04 -4.89
C SER A 90 -4.85 30.85 -5.62
N PHE A 91 -5.71 30.07 -4.94
CA PHE A 91 -6.49 29.03 -5.58
C PHE A 91 -7.40 29.60 -6.68
N TYR A 92 -8.13 30.69 -6.39
CA TYR A 92 -9.02 31.32 -7.35
C TYR A 92 -8.29 31.71 -8.65
N ARG A 93 -7.12 32.34 -8.54
CA ARG A 93 -6.29 32.63 -9.70
C ARG A 93 -5.76 31.38 -10.39
N GLY A 94 -5.37 30.37 -9.62
CA GLY A 94 -4.71 29.17 -10.13
C GLY A 94 -5.61 28.26 -10.98
N ILE A 95 -6.92 28.28 -10.75
CA ILE A 95 -7.87 27.39 -11.45
C ILE A 95 -8.66 28.08 -12.57
N HIS A 96 -8.49 29.39 -12.74
CA HIS A 96 -9.18 30.18 -13.77
C HIS A 96 -8.15 30.88 -14.65
N ASP A 97 -7.92 30.31 -15.84
CA ASP A 97 -6.90 30.79 -16.79
C ASP A 97 -7.04 32.28 -17.12
N ASP A 98 -8.28 32.78 -17.20
CA ASP A 98 -8.60 34.18 -17.50
C ASP A 98 -8.21 35.17 -16.39
N LEU A 99 -7.91 34.68 -15.18
CA LEU A 99 -7.58 35.49 -14.01
C LEU A 99 -6.08 35.51 -13.68
N THR A 100 -5.26 34.73 -14.38
CA THR A 100 -3.82 34.55 -14.11
C THR A 100 -3.01 35.85 -14.09
N GLY A 101 -3.42 36.85 -14.88
CA GLY A 101 -2.76 38.16 -14.97
C GLY A 101 -3.23 39.22 -13.95
N LEU A 102 -4.20 38.90 -13.09
CA LEU A 102 -4.77 39.86 -12.14
C LEU A 102 -3.96 39.92 -10.84
N SER A 103 -3.83 41.13 -10.26
CA SER A 103 -3.31 41.31 -8.90
C SER A 103 -4.28 40.77 -7.85
N ASN A 104 -3.83 40.57 -6.61
CA ASN A 104 -4.71 40.08 -5.53
C ASN A 104 -5.90 41.04 -5.27
N GLU A 105 -5.69 42.33 -5.40
CA GLU A 105 -6.74 43.35 -5.33
C GLU A 105 -7.76 43.21 -6.45
N GLN A 106 -7.28 43.04 -7.68
CA GLN A 106 -8.15 42.83 -8.84
C GLN A 106 -8.92 41.51 -8.73
N LEU A 107 -8.31 40.47 -8.17
CA LEU A 107 -8.96 39.20 -7.88
C LEU A 107 -10.04 39.35 -6.81
N PHE A 108 -9.76 40.08 -5.73
CA PHE A 108 -10.73 40.37 -4.67
C PHE A 108 -11.94 41.15 -5.22
N ASP A 109 -11.68 42.21 -6.00
CA ASP A 109 -12.73 42.98 -6.67
C ASP A 109 -13.54 42.09 -7.63
N HIS A 110 -12.86 41.33 -8.49
CA HIS A 110 -13.54 40.41 -9.41
C HIS A 110 -14.41 39.40 -8.65
N LEU A 111 -13.89 38.79 -7.59
CA LEU A 111 -14.63 37.82 -6.79
C LEU A 111 -15.89 38.46 -6.17
N ASN A 112 -15.75 39.67 -5.62
CA ASN A 112 -16.83 40.41 -4.98
C ASN A 112 -17.95 40.82 -5.94
N TYR A 113 -17.61 41.29 -7.14
CA TYR A 113 -18.59 41.87 -8.06
C TYR A 113 -19.08 40.89 -9.14
N ALA A 114 -18.32 39.83 -9.45
CA ALA A 114 -18.64 38.89 -10.52
C ALA A 114 -18.47 37.42 -10.12
N GLY A 115 -17.30 37.04 -9.58
CA GLY A 115 -16.92 35.64 -9.40
C GLY A 115 -17.89 34.80 -8.56
N VAL A 116 -18.36 35.34 -7.43
CA VAL A 116 -19.40 34.66 -6.62
C VAL A 116 -20.70 34.52 -7.41
N ALA A 117 -21.17 35.58 -8.06
CA ALA A 117 -22.42 35.56 -8.81
C ALA A 117 -22.38 34.55 -9.99
N GLU A 118 -21.24 34.47 -10.67
CA GLU A 118 -20.96 33.52 -11.74
C GLU A 118 -20.86 32.06 -11.25
N GLY A 119 -20.70 31.84 -9.94
CA GLY A 119 -20.56 30.51 -9.35
C GLY A 119 -19.18 29.91 -9.58
N ARG A 120 -18.15 30.74 -9.80
CA ARG A 120 -16.78 30.28 -9.93
C ARG A 120 -16.30 29.67 -8.61
N ARG A 121 -15.53 28.57 -8.66
CA ARG A 121 -14.82 28.04 -7.48
C ARG A 121 -13.72 29.01 -7.07
N PHE A 122 -13.60 29.31 -5.79
CA PHE A 122 -12.61 30.26 -5.23
C PHE A 122 -11.98 29.74 -3.93
N SER A 123 -12.21 28.47 -3.62
CA SER A 123 -11.63 27.78 -2.49
C SER A 123 -11.63 26.28 -2.77
N PRO A 124 -10.61 25.55 -2.29
CA PRO A 124 -10.62 24.10 -2.35
C PRO A 124 -11.81 23.55 -1.56
N LEU A 125 -12.09 24.05 -0.35
CA LEU A 125 -13.14 23.49 0.50
C LEU A 125 -14.56 23.95 0.16
N VAL A 126 -14.74 25.14 -0.42
CA VAL A 126 -16.09 25.71 -0.68
C VAL A 126 -16.51 25.46 -2.11
N ASP A 127 -17.62 24.74 -2.26
CA ASP A 127 -18.33 24.58 -3.53
C ASP A 127 -19.80 24.98 -3.35
N LEU A 128 -20.21 26.09 -3.97
CA LEU A 128 -21.58 26.59 -3.85
C LEU A 128 -22.61 25.70 -4.56
N ASN A 129 -22.20 24.97 -5.62
CA ASN A 129 -23.09 24.02 -6.28
C ASN A 129 -23.31 22.79 -5.42
N PHE A 130 -22.25 22.26 -4.80
CA PHE A 130 -22.36 21.22 -3.79
C PHE A 130 -23.21 21.68 -2.61
N TYR A 131 -22.94 22.89 -2.08
CA TYR A 131 -23.68 23.46 -0.96
C TYR A 131 -25.19 23.55 -1.26
N ARG A 132 -25.56 23.97 -2.47
CA ARG A 132 -26.96 23.97 -2.91
C ARG A 132 -27.53 22.55 -3.00
N ALA A 133 -26.80 21.63 -3.62
CA ALA A 133 -27.27 20.27 -3.88
C ALA A 133 -27.43 19.45 -2.59
N ALA A 134 -26.52 19.61 -1.63
CA ALA A 134 -26.53 18.90 -0.36
C ALA A 134 -27.59 19.41 0.62
N ASN A 135 -28.13 20.62 0.39
CA ASN A 135 -29.07 21.29 1.30
C ASN A 135 -30.32 21.74 0.55
N SER A 136 -31.32 20.85 0.50
CA SER A 136 -32.54 21.04 -0.30
C SER A 136 -33.32 22.33 0.01
N ASP A 137 -33.23 22.86 1.23
CA ASP A 137 -33.85 24.13 1.64
C ASP A 137 -33.22 25.35 0.97
N LEU A 138 -32.02 25.21 0.41
CA LEU A 138 -31.28 26.26 -0.28
C LEU A 138 -31.43 26.19 -1.81
N ALA A 139 -32.26 25.28 -2.34
CA ALA A 139 -32.37 25.02 -3.78
C ALA A 139 -32.71 26.27 -4.62
N ASN A 140 -33.44 27.22 -4.03
CA ASN A 140 -33.85 28.47 -4.70
C ASN A 140 -32.87 29.64 -4.52
N PHE A 141 -31.77 29.45 -3.78
CA PHE A 141 -30.80 30.52 -3.55
C PHE A 141 -29.88 30.68 -4.77
N ASN A 142 -29.68 31.94 -5.19
CA ASN A 142 -28.62 32.28 -6.14
C ASN A 142 -27.24 32.19 -5.46
N ASN A 143 -26.16 32.24 -6.24
CA ASN A 143 -24.81 32.02 -5.70
C ASN A 143 -24.40 33.04 -4.63
N LYS A 144 -24.80 34.32 -4.75
CA LYS A 144 -24.50 35.32 -3.71
C LYS A 144 -25.28 35.04 -2.43
N GLN A 145 -26.57 34.70 -2.52
CA GLN A 145 -27.38 34.29 -1.37
C GLN A 145 -26.81 33.04 -0.69
N LEU A 146 -26.32 32.07 -1.45
CA LEU A 146 -25.66 30.88 -0.91
C LEU A 146 -24.39 31.23 -0.16
N PHE A 147 -23.52 32.04 -0.76
CA PHE A 147 -22.26 32.40 -0.13
C PHE A 147 -22.47 33.24 1.14
N ASP A 148 -23.36 34.23 1.09
CA ASP A 148 -23.73 35.00 2.27
C ASP A 148 -24.29 34.07 3.36
N HIS A 149 -25.25 33.22 3.01
CA HIS A 149 -25.83 32.24 3.95
C HIS A 149 -24.78 31.30 4.54
N LEU A 150 -23.83 30.80 3.73
CA LEU A 150 -22.72 29.98 4.21
C LEU A 150 -21.93 30.70 5.30
N SER A 151 -21.57 31.96 5.06
CA SER A 151 -20.71 32.75 5.95
C SER A 151 -21.39 33.10 7.28
N TYR A 152 -22.68 33.47 7.30
CA TYR A 152 -23.32 33.91 8.56
C TYR A 152 -24.14 32.83 9.29
N ALA A 153 -24.56 31.74 8.62
CA ALA A 153 -25.45 30.72 9.23
C ALA A 153 -25.15 29.27 8.83
N GLY A 154 -24.62 29.03 7.64
CA GLY A 154 -24.49 27.70 7.04
C GLY A 154 -23.63 26.75 7.85
N VAL A 155 -22.38 27.16 8.10
CA VAL A 155 -21.44 26.36 8.91
C VAL A 155 -22.00 26.15 10.32
N ALA A 156 -22.51 27.22 10.94
CA ALA A 156 -23.04 27.18 12.30
C ALA A 156 -24.23 26.21 12.45
N SER A 157 -25.09 26.15 11.45
CA SER A 157 -26.24 25.23 11.41
C SER A 157 -25.89 23.81 10.96
N GLY A 158 -24.62 23.53 10.66
CA GLY A 158 -24.14 22.18 10.29
C GLY A 158 -24.48 21.77 8.86
N LYS A 159 -24.75 22.74 7.99
CA LYS A 159 -25.04 22.47 6.58
C LYS A 159 -23.76 21.98 5.89
N ARG A 160 -23.87 20.93 5.06
CA ARG A 160 -22.70 20.41 4.30
C ARG A 160 -22.38 21.37 3.15
N PHE A 161 -21.21 22.01 3.20
CA PHE A 161 -20.75 22.97 2.19
C PHE A 161 -19.50 22.55 1.43
N SER A 162 -18.84 21.50 1.93
CA SER A 162 -17.64 20.91 1.34
C SER A 162 -17.91 19.44 1.07
N GLN A 163 -17.35 18.96 -0.04
CA GLN A 163 -17.40 17.54 -0.39
C GLN A 163 -16.42 16.70 0.43
N PHE A 164 -15.40 17.34 1.02
CA PHE A 164 -14.30 16.65 1.71
C PHE A 164 -14.10 17.11 3.14
N PHE A 165 -14.70 18.21 3.58
CA PHE A 165 -14.68 18.60 4.98
C PHE A 165 -15.98 18.29 5.68
N GLU A 166 -15.93 17.36 6.63
CA GLU A 166 -17.03 17.00 7.51
C GLU A 166 -16.78 17.52 8.93
N THR A 167 -17.38 18.65 9.28
CA THR A 167 -17.11 19.32 10.57
C THR A 167 -17.47 18.45 11.78
N ASP A 168 -18.63 17.78 11.74
CA ASP A 168 -19.07 16.92 12.84
C ASP A 168 -18.16 15.68 12.98
N PHE A 169 -17.61 15.16 11.89
CA PHE A 169 -16.61 14.09 11.94
C PHE A 169 -15.32 14.58 12.59
N TYR A 170 -14.81 15.75 12.16
CA TYR A 170 -13.59 16.34 12.70
C TYR A 170 -13.68 16.59 14.22
N LEU A 171 -14.79 17.16 14.67
CA LEU A 171 -15.07 17.38 16.11
C LEU A 171 -15.31 16.08 16.89
N THR A 172 -15.78 15.01 16.23
CA THR A 172 -15.96 13.70 16.88
C THR A 172 -14.62 12.98 17.03
N LYS A 173 -13.78 13.04 16.01
CA LYS A 173 -12.46 12.40 16.00
C LYS A 173 -11.49 13.08 16.98
N TYR A 174 -11.60 14.39 17.15
CA TYR A 174 -10.70 15.20 17.98
C TYR A 174 -11.42 15.81 19.18
N SER A 175 -11.44 15.07 20.30
CA SER A 175 -12.12 15.49 21.54
C SER A 175 -11.50 16.74 22.18
N ASP A 176 -10.21 16.98 21.96
CA ASP A 176 -9.50 18.21 22.35
C ASP A 176 -10.15 19.44 21.74
N LEU A 177 -10.45 19.39 20.43
CA LEU A 177 -11.11 20.48 19.70
C LEU A 177 -12.53 20.69 20.18
N ARG A 178 -13.29 19.61 20.33
CA ARG A 178 -14.66 19.68 20.87
C ARG A 178 -14.71 20.34 22.25
N THR A 179 -13.77 19.99 23.12
CA THR A 179 -13.68 20.58 24.46
C THR A 179 -13.32 22.06 24.37
N ALA A 180 -12.29 22.41 23.59
CA ALA A 180 -11.83 23.78 23.43
C ALA A 180 -12.93 24.71 22.89
N PHE A 181 -13.65 24.28 21.84
CA PHE A 181 -14.62 25.12 21.15
C PHE A 181 -15.99 25.16 21.85
N SER A 182 -16.32 24.17 22.68
CA SER A 182 -17.57 24.19 23.46
C SER A 182 -17.66 25.34 24.49
N SER A 183 -16.54 26.01 24.78
CA SER A 183 -16.42 27.05 25.81
C SER A 183 -16.39 28.48 25.27
N THR A 184 -16.44 28.66 23.95
CA THR A 184 -16.25 29.97 23.31
C THR A 184 -17.61 30.61 22.95
N PRO A 185 -17.64 31.94 22.72
CA PRO A 185 -18.82 32.62 22.18
C PRO A 185 -19.09 32.34 20.69
N LYS A 186 -18.10 31.78 19.97
CA LYS A 186 -18.23 31.41 18.55
C LYS A 186 -18.93 30.05 18.45
N ASN A 187 -19.40 29.74 17.24
CA ASN A 187 -19.96 28.44 16.94
C ASN A 187 -18.84 27.41 16.73
N ASP A 188 -18.92 26.28 17.44
CA ASP A 188 -17.93 25.20 17.45
C ASP A 188 -17.55 24.68 16.05
N ARG A 189 -18.51 24.66 15.12
CA ARG A 189 -18.28 24.23 13.74
C ARG A 189 -17.47 25.23 12.92
N LEU A 190 -17.67 26.53 13.16
CA LEU A 190 -16.88 27.56 12.48
C LEU A 190 -15.43 27.52 12.97
N GLU A 191 -15.23 27.35 14.28
CA GLU A 191 -13.88 27.22 14.85
C GLU A 191 -13.17 25.96 14.39
N ALA A 192 -13.90 24.86 14.19
CA ALA A 192 -13.36 23.65 13.58
C ALA A 192 -12.85 23.88 12.15
N LEU A 193 -13.57 24.65 11.33
CA LEU A 193 -13.10 25.04 9.99
C LEU A 193 -11.86 25.94 10.08
N GLU A 194 -11.88 26.97 10.92
CA GLU A 194 -10.75 27.89 11.12
C GLU A 194 -9.51 27.11 11.60
N HIS A 195 -9.68 26.21 12.57
CA HIS A 195 -8.63 25.34 13.08
C HIS A 195 -8.04 24.47 11.97
N LEU A 196 -8.88 23.82 11.16
CA LEU A 196 -8.41 23.00 10.04
C LEU A 196 -7.48 23.80 9.11
N LEU A 197 -7.92 25.00 8.72
CA LEU A 197 -7.22 25.84 7.74
C LEU A 197 -5.92 26.45 8.28
N ILE A 198 -5.87 26.77 9.57
CA ILE A 198 -4.69 27.40 10.18
C ILE A 198 -3.69 26.34 10.67
N PHE A 199 -4.19 25.27 11.30
CA PHE A 199 -3.37 24.27 11.98
C PHE A 199 -3.60 22.86 11.44
N GLY A 200 -4.85 22.40 11.37
CA GLY A 200 -5.20 21.00 11.15
C GLY A 200 -4.60 20.35 9.91
N LEU A 201 -4.52 21.07 8.77
CA LEU A 201 -3.89 20.56 7.55
C LEU A 201 -2.38 20.37 7.71
N ASN A 202 -1.71 21.23 8.48
CA ASN A 202 -0.27 21.12 8.75
C ASN A 202 0.01 20.08 9.85
N GLU A 203 -0.86 20.01 10.84
CA GLU A 203 -0.90 18.97 11.87
C GLU A 203 -1.31 17.61 11.33
N SER A 204 -1.63 17.51 10.03
CA SER A 204 -1.92 16.23 9.40
C SER A 204 -3.14 15.55 10.04
N ARG A 205 -4.12 16.34 10.47
CA ARG A 205 -5.37 15.82 11.08
C ARG A 205 -6.34 15.34 10.00
N GLN A 206 -7.00 14.21 10.22
CA GLN A 206 -8.01 13.67 9.32
C GLN A 206 -9.33 14.43 9.51
N PHE A 207 -9.77 15.13 8.47
CA PHE A 207 -10.95 15.99 8.49
C PHE A 207 -12.09 15.51 7.59
N SER A 208 -11.89 14.39 6.90
CA SER A 208 -12.90 13.73 6.09
C SER A 208 -13.12 12.28 6.52
N GLN A 209 -14.35 11.81 6.34
CA GLN A 209 -14.68 10.38 6.44
C GLN A 209 -14.07 9.56 5.29
N PHE A 210 -13.87 10.16 4.12
CA PHE A 210 -13.50 9.42 2.91
C PHE A 210 -12.16 9.83 2.32
N PHE A 211 -11.60 10.97 2.74
CA PHE A 211 -10.26 11.42 2.38
C PHE A 211 -9.33 11.47 3.59
N ASP A 212 -8.16 10.87 3.46
CA ASP A 212 -7.10 10.93 4.48
C ASP A 212 -5.86 11.58 3.86
N VAL A 213 -5.56 12.81 4.28
CA VAL A 213 -4.41 13.58 3.77
C VAL A 213 -3.08 12.91 4.07
N ASN A 214 -2.97 12.13 5.14
CA ASN A 214 -1.75 11.41 5.51
C ASN A 214 -1.56 10.19 4.65
N TYR A 215 -2.65 9.45 4.44
CA TYR A 215 -2.66 8.34 3.51
C TYR A 215 -2.33 8.82 2.10
N TYR A 216 -2.99 9.89 1.63
CA TYR A 216 -2.72 10.47 0.32
C TYR A 216 -1.25 10.92 0.19
N ARG A 217 -0.68 11.57 1.21
CA ARG A 217 0.75 11.89 1.24
C ARG A 217 1.62 10.65 1.12
N ALA A 218 1.34 9.62 1.93
CA ALA A 218 2.16 8.41 2.02
C ALA A 218 2.14 7.56 0.74
N GLN A 219 1.01 7.56 0.02
CA GLN A 219 0.83 6.76 -1.19
C GLN A 219 1.22 7.48 -2.48
N ASN A 220 1.55 8.77 -2.42
CA ASN A 220 1.90 9.59 -3.59
C ASN A 220 3.27 10.23 -3.40
N SER A 221 4.32 9.41 -3.55
CA SER A 221 5.72 9.76 -3.26
C SER A 221 6.27 10.90 -4.13
N ASP A 222 5.71 11.10 -5.32
CA ASP A 222 6.00 12.23 -6.20
C ASP A 222 5.62 13.57 -5.56
N LEU A 223 4.46 13.63 -4.90
CA LEU A 223 3.99 14.84 -4.20
C LEU A 223 4.82 15.14 -2.96
N VAL A 224 5.29 14.09 -2.27
CA VAL A 224 6.23 14.21 -1.14
C VAL A 224 7.56 14.76 -1.64
N SER A 225 8.08 14.23 -2.74
CA SER A 225 9.33 14.68 -3.36
C SER A 225 9.23 16.14 -3.83
N ALA A 226 8.04 16.57 -4.25
CA ALA A 226 7.75 17.96 -4.62
C ALA A 226 7.51 18.88 -3.40
N GLY A 227 7.54 18.36 -2.16
CA GLY A 227 7.44 19.15 -0.93
C GLY A 227 6.04 19.70 -0.65
N PHE A 228 4.98 19.03 -1.10
CA PHE A 228 3.61 19.53 -0.95
C PHE A 228 3.21 19.61 0.53
N SER A 229 2.72 20.78 0.96
CA SER A 229 2.06 20.97 2.26
C SER A 229 0.71 20.25 2.33
N GLY A 230 0.15 20.07 3.55
CA GLY A 230 -1.16 19.45 3.72
C GLY A 230 -2.28 20.16 2.95
N ARG A 231 -2.19 21.49 2.82
CA ARG A 231 -3.10 22.28 1.98
C ARG A 231 -2.94 21.97 0.50
N GLN A 232 -1.71 21.96 -0.01
CA GLN A 232 -1.43 21.66 -1.42
C GLN A 232 -1.82 20.23 -1.78
N LEU A 233 -1.75 19.29 -0.82
CA LEU A 233 -2.24 17.93 -1.01
C LEU A 233 -3.76 17.87 -1.18
N LEU A 234 -4.51 18.61 -0.36
CA LEU A 234 -5.96 18.76 -0.51
C LEU A 234 -6.30 19.40 -1.87
N GLU A 235 -5.65 20.51 -2.21
CA GLU A 235 -5.86 21.20 -3.50
C GLU A 235 -5.55 20.28 -4.69
N HIS A 236 -4.44 19.54 -4.62
CA HIS A 236 -4.09 18.57 -5.65
C HIS A 236 -5.12 17.44 -5.74
N PHE A 237 -5.56 16.89 -4.61
CA PHE A 237 -6.55 15.81 -4.60
C PHE A 237 -7.87 16.24 -5.26
N GLU A 238 -8.35 17.44 -4.92
CA GLU A 238 -9.56 18.03 -5.48
C GLU A 238 -9.46 18.29 -6.99
N LEU A 239 -8.33 18.82 -7.45
CA LEU A 239 -8.19 19.23 -8.85
C LEU A 239 -7.79 18.07 -9.77
N PHE A 240 -6.96 17.15 -9.27
CA PHE A 240 -6.29 16.15 -10.09
C PHE A 240 -6.37 14.75 -9.49
N GLY A 241 -6.07 14.60 -8.20
CA GLY A 241 -5.80 13.28 -7.61
C GLY A 241 -6.96 12.30 -7.73
N LEU A 242 -8.19 12.73 -7.46
CA LEU A 242 -9.35 11.84 -7.64
C LEU A 242 -9.58 11.50 -9.11
N ALA A 243 -9.45 12.47 -10.02
CA ALA A 243 -9.63 12.26 -11.45
C ALA A 243 -8.57 11.31 -12.03
N GLU A 244 -7.34 11.39 -11.54
CA GLU A 244 -6.22 10.49 -11.86
C GLU A 244 -6.38 9.09 -11.24
N GLY A 245 -7.25 8.94 -10.24
CA GLY A 245 -7.47 7.67 -9.53
C GLY A 245 -6.36 7.34 -8.54
N ARG A 246 -5.69 8.37 -7.99
CA ARG A 246 -4.66 8.21 -6.96
C ARG A 246 -5.23 7.64 -5.67
N SER A 247 -4.45 6.87 -4.94
CA SER A 247 -4.82 6.30 -3.64
C SER A 247 -4.92 7.40 -2.57
N PHE A 248 -6.10 7.58 -1.95
CA PHE A 248 -6.40 8.73 -1.07
C PHE A 248 -7.02 8.37 0.28
N SER A 249 -7.39 7.12 0.48
CA SER A 249 -7.80 6.58 1.78
C SER A 249 -7.54 5.08 1.82
N ALA A 250 -7.27 4.54 3.01
CA ALA A 250 -7.19 3.09 3.22
C ALA A 250 -8.57 2.42 3.07
N THR A 251 -9.66 3.13 3.31
CA THR A 251 -11.02 2.58 3.30
C THR A 251 -11.77 2.81 2.00
N VAL A 252 -11.28 3.66 1.10
CA VAL A 252 -11.93 3.98 -0.17
C VAL A 252 -10.90 4.03 -1.30
N ASP A 253 -11.09 3.19 -2.30
CA ASP A 253 -10.33 3.16 -3.55
C ASP A 253 -11.31 3.03 -4.71
N VAL A 254 -11.38 4.08 -5.55
CA VAL A 254 -12.33 4.14 -6.68
C VAL A 254 -12.01 3.12 -7.78
N ASN A 255 -10.76 2.72 -7.93
CA ASN A 255 -10.36 1.71 -8.91
C ASN A 255 -10.75 0.32 -8.42
N TYR A 256 -10.48 0.01 -7.15
CA TYR A 256 -10.98 -1.21 -6.51
C TYR A 256 -12.51 -1.28 -6.60
N TYR A 257 -13.20 -0.20 -6.24
CA TYR A 257 -14.65 -0.12 -6.23
C TYR A 257 -15.24 -0.37 -7.63
N ARG A 258 -14.69 0.27 -8.67
CA ARG A 258 -15.10 0.01 -10.06
C ARG A 258 -14.90 -1.44 -10.46
N ASN A 259 -13.73 -2.01 -10.17
CA ASN A 259 -13.35 -3.33 -10.68
C ASN A 259 -14.09 -4.46 -9.95
N THR A 260 -14.46 -4.23 -8.69
CA THR A 260 -15.21 -5.17 -7.85
C THR A 260 -16.66 -5.32 -8.33
N TYR A 261 -17.31 -4.23 -8.75
CA TYR A 261 -18.74 -4.22 -9.08
C TYR A 261 -19.01 -4.06 -10.58
N GLY A 262 -19.52 -5.12 -11.20
CA GLY A 262 -19.80 -5.17 -12.64
C GLY A 262 -20.76 -4.07 -13.12
N ASP A 263 -21.80 -3.76 -12.34
CA ASP A 263 -22.75 -2.68 -12.64
C ASP A 263 -22.08 -1.30 -12.72
N LEU A 264 -21.09 -1.03 -11.86
CA LEU A 264 -20.36 0.24 -11.88
C LEU A 264 -19.37 0.32 -13.04
N ARG A 265 -18.73 -0.80 -13.37
CA ARG A 265 -17.86 -0.91 -14.55
C ARG A 265 -18.66 -0.71 -15.84
N ASP A 266 -19.82 -1.33 -15.94
CA ASP A 266 -20.69 -1.25 -17.12
C ASP A 266 -21.33 0.14 -17.26
N ALA A 267 -21.59 0.83 -16.14
CA ALA A 267 -22.06 2.22 -16.13
C ALA A 267 -20.99 3.24 -16.56
N ASN A 268 -19.72 2.83 -16.67
CA ASN A 268 -18.57 3.66 -17.10
C ASN A 268 -18.49 5.01 -16.37
N LEU A 269 -18.71 4.98 -15.05
CA LEU A 269 -18.70 6.18 -14.20
C LEU A 269 -17.28 6.76 -14.08
N SER A 270 -17.19 8.09 -14.07
CA SER A 270 -15.95 8.79 -13.74
C SER A 270 -15.54 8.52 -12.28
N ASN A 271 -14.27 8.74 -11.93
CA ASN A 271 -13.80 8.57 -10.55
C ASN A 271 -14.59 9.44 -9.55
N TRP A 272 -14.96 10.65 -9.97
CA TRP A 272 -15.84 11.54 -9.22
C TRP A 272 -17.23 10.95 -8.99
N GLN A 273 -17.83 10.37 -10.02
CA GLN A 273 -19.13 9.73 -9.93
C GLN A 273 -19.08 8.47 -9.05
N LEU A 274 -17.99 7.70 -9.10
CA LEU A 274 -17.79 6.53 -8.22
C LEU A 274 -17.63 6.93 -6.76
N TYR A 275 -16.82 7.94 -6.48
CA TYR A 275 -16.65 8.50 -5.14
C TYR A 275 -17.99 8.98 -4.57
N ASN A 276 -18.77 9.72 -5.36
CA ASN A 276 -20.11 10.15 -4.95
C ASN A 276 -21.09 8.99 -4.80
N HIS A 277 -21.05 8.00 -5.71
CA HIS A 277 -21.90 6.82 -5.66
C HIS A 277 -21.64 6.00 -4.39
N PHE A 278 -20.37 5.82 -3.99
CA PHE A 278 -20.06 5.14 -2.74
C PHE A 278 -20.69 5.85 -1.53
N GLN A 279 -20.54 7.18 -1.44
CA GLN A 279 -21.09 7.96 -0.33
C GLN A 279 -22.61 7.92 -0.25
N THR A 280 -23.29 7.97 -1.41
CA THR A 280 -24.75 8.13 -1.49
C THR A 280 -25.50 6.81 -1.55
N HIS A 281 -24.86 5.74 -2.06
CA HIS A 281 -25.49 4.45 -2.29
C HIS A 281 -24.62 3.29 -1.76
N GLY A 282 -23.36 3.19 -2.21
CA GLY A 282 -22.49 2.05 -1.94
C GLY A 282 -22.36 1.69 -0.47
N LEU A 283 -22.15 2.68 0.38
CA LEU A 283 -22.05 2.47 1.82
C LEU A 283 -23.36 1.94 2.41
N SER A 284 -24.52 2.46 1.98
CA SER A 284 -25.83 1.98 2.44
C SER A 284 -26.19 0.58 1.90
N GLU A 285 -25.58 0.19 0.78
CA GLU A 285 -25.72 -1.14 0.16
C GLU A 285 -24.77 -2.17 0.76
N GLY A 286 -23.87 -1.78 1.68
CA GLY A 286 -22.89 -2.67 2.29
C GLY A 286 -21.73 -3.03 1.35
N ARG A 287 -21.47 -2.23 0.31
CA ARG A 287 -20.40 -2.53 -0.66
C ARG A 287 -19.02 -2.33 -0.06
N ALA A 288 -18.14 -3.32 -0.21
CA ALA A 288 -16.69 -3.20 -0.03
C ALA A 288 -16.12 -2.07 -0.89
N SER A 289 -15.22 -1.26 -0.31
CA SER A 289 -14.78 0.01 -0.91
C SER A 289 -13.28 0.13 -1.08
N SER A 290 -12.49 -0.78 -0.52
CA SER A 290 -11.07 -0.93 -0.81
C SER A 290 -10.63 -2.38 -0.54
N GLN A 291 -9.41 -2.74 -0.96
CA GLN A 291 -8.81 -4.02 -0.57
C GLN A 291 -8.65 -4.16 0.95
N SER A 292 -8.57 -3.04 1.67
CA SER A 292 -8.30 -2.97 3.11
C SER A 292 -9.58 -2.81 3.95
N PHE A 293 -10.75 -2.60 3.32
CA PHE A 293 -11.99 -2.41 4.05
C PHE A 293 -13.25 -2.88 3.29
N ASP A 294 -14.01 -3.75 3.97
CA ASP A 294 -15.35 -4.18 3.61
C ASP A 294 -16.31 -3.92 4.78
N VAL A 295 -17.25 -2.98 4.58
CA VAL A 295 -18.18 -2.55 5.63
C VAL A 295 -19.16 -3.64 6.05
N GLN A 296 -19.55 -4.52 5.13
CA GLN A 296 -20.43 -5.64 5.42
C GLN A 296 -19.71 -6.64 6.31
N PHE A 297 -18.50 -7.04 5.90
CA PHE A 297 -17.64 -7.90 6.70
C PHE A 297 -17.39 -7.31 8.09
N TYR A 298 -17.07 -6.02 8.16
CA TYR A 298 -16.78 -5.35 9.42
C TYR A 298 -18.00 -5.39 10.36
N LEU A 299 -19.21 -5.07 9.87
CA LEU A 299 -20.40 -5.14 10.70
C LEU A 299 -20.76 -6.57 11.12
N ASP A 300 -20.63 -7.55 10.23
CA ASP A 300 -20.96 -8.94 10.55
C ASP A 300 -19.97 -9.60 11.50
N SER A 301 -18.70 -9.19 11.46
CA SER A 301 -17.64 -9.72 12.33
C SER A 301 -17.65 -9.11 13.74
N ASN A 302 -18.39 -8.02 13.94
CA ASN A 302 -18.44 -7.28 15.20
C ASN A 302 -19.83 -7.38 15.83
N ALA A 303 -20.03 -8.47 16.58
CA ALA A 303 -21.32 -8.83 17.18
C ALA A 303 -21.87 -7.75 18.14
N ASP A 304 -20.99 -6.99 18.79
CA ASP A 304 -21.34 -5.85 19.66
C ASP A 304 -21.99 -4.70 18.87
N LEU A 305 -21.42 -4.33 17.73
CA LEU A 305 -21.98 -3.29 16.85
C LEU A 305 -23.33 -3.72 16.27
N LYS A 306 -23.41 -5.00 15.85
CA LYS A 306 -24.65 -5.59 15.35
C LYS A 306 -25.74 -5.63 16.42
N ALA A 307 -25.38 -6.00 17.66
CA ALA A 307 -26.29 -5.98 18.81
C ALA A 307 -26.72 -4.55 19.19
N ALA A 308 -25.86 -3.56 19.00
CA ALA A 308 -26.17 -2.14 19.16
C ALA A 308 -27.03 -1.58 18.01
N GLY A 309 -27.36 -2.38 16.99
CA GLY A 309 -28.22 -1.99 15.88
C GLY A 309 -27.56 -1.06 14.86
N TYR A 310 -26.22 -1.10 14.74
CA TYR A 310 -25.49 -0.25 13.81
C TYR A 310 -25.87 -0.57 12.37
N ASN A 311 -26.10 0.47 11.56
CA ASN A 311 -26.10 0.36 10.10
C ASN A 311 -24.67 0.48 9.53
N TYR A 312 -24.50 0.28 8.22
CA TYR A 312 -23.18 0.33 7.58
C TYR A 312 -22.49 1.69 7.73
N ALA A 313 -23.21 2.81 7.66
CA ALA A 313 -22.60 4.13 7.83
C ALA A 313 -22.08 4.34 9.26
N GLN A 314 -22.80 3.83 10.27
CA GLN A 314 -22.34 3.82 11.65
C GLN A 314 -21.16 2.87 11.86
N ALA A 315 -21.17 1.70 11.22
CA ALA A 315 -20.08 0.74 11.27
C ALA A 315 -18.79 1.28 10.61
N TYR A 316 -18.92 1.94 9.46
CA TYR A 316 -17.82 2.62 8.77
C TYR A 316 -17.20 3.72 9.64
N ASN A 317 -18.03 4.58 10.24
CA ASN A 317 -17.55 5.60 11.17
C ASN A 317 -16.91 5.00 12.42
N HIS A 318 -17.47 3.90 12.95
CA HIS A 318 -16.84 3.18 14.06
C HIS A 318 -15.45 2.68 13.69
N PHE A 319 -15.26 2.11 12.49
CA PHE A 319 -13.96 1.65 12.04
C PHE A 319 -12.92 2.79 12.00
N LEU A 320 -13.29 3.93 11.42
CA LEU A 320 -12.42 5.11 11.29
C LEU A 320 -12.06 5.79 12.61
N LEU A 321 -12.94 5.68 13.61
CA LEU A 321 -12.77 6.34 14.91
C LEU A 321 -12.12 5.42 15.94
N TYR A 322 -12.47 4.12 15.92
CA TYR A 322 -12.14 3.17 16.97
C TYR A 322 -11.63 1.85 16.43
N GLY A 323 -12.25 1.29 15.39
CA GLY A 323 -11.95 -0.07 14.92
C GLY A 323 -10.47 -0.30 14.57
N GLN A 324 -9.83 0.66 13.91
CA GLN A 324 -8.39 0.60 13.63
C GLN A 324 -7.54 0.60 14.90
N LEU A 325 -7.88 1.44 15.88
CA LEU A 325 -7.17 1.53 17.17
C LEU A 325 -7.38 0.28 18.03
N GLU A 326 -8.56 -0.35 17.91
CA GLU A 326 -8.92 -1.58 18.60
C GLU A 326 -8.36 -2.84 17.91
N GLY A 327 -7.66 -2.70 16.77
CA GLY A 327 -7.14 -3.83 16.00
C GLY A 327 -8.22 -4.70 15.36
N ARG A 328 -9.44 -4.17 15.18
CA ARG A 328 -10.54 -4.91 14.53
C ARG A 328 -10.27 -5.00 13.02
N PRO A 329 -10.29 -6.21 12.42
CA PRO A 329 -9.96 -6.38 11.02
C PRO A 329 -11.01 -5.71 10.13
N GLY A 330 -10.55 -4.97 9.11
CA GLY A 330 -11.42 -4.34 8.10
C GLY A 330 -11.84 -5.29 6.98
N VAL A 331 -11.13 -6.41 6.83
CA VAL A 331 -11.36 -7.47 5.82
C VAL A 331 -11.05 -8.85 6.43
N PRO A 332 -11.51 -9.96 5.81
CA PRO A 332 -11.22 -11.30 6.32
C PRO A 332 -9.72 -11.57 6.51
N ASN A 333 -9.36 -12.05 7.71
CA ASN A 333 -8.03 -12.56 8.04
C ASN A 333 -7.83 -13.99 7.53
N LEU A 334 -6.57 -14.39 7.35
CA LEU A 334 -6.24 -15.78 7.02
C LEU A 334 -6.56 -16.72 8.17
N SER A 335 -7.35 -17.76 7.88
CA SER A 335 -7.71 -18.82 8.81
C SER A 335 -7.07 -20.15 8.40
N GLN A 336 -6.29 -20.75 9.31
CA GLN A 336 -5.64 -22.04 9.06
C GLN A 336 -6.71 -23.13 8.88
N LYS A 337 -6.62 -23.89 7.80
CA LYS A 337 -7.54 -24.98 7.45
C LYS A 337 -6.97 -26.33 7.86
N TRP A 338 -5.69 -26.53 7.58
CA TRP A 338 -4.96 -27.70 8.00
C TRP A 338 -3.47 -27.41 8.01
N ILE A 339 -2.74 -28.21 8.78
CA ILE A 339 -1.28 -28.32 8.77
C ILE A 339 -0.89 -29.80 8.73
N ARG A 340 0.20 -30.12 8.06
CA ARG A 340 0.77 -31.46 7.92
C ARG A 340 2.26 -31.37 8.20
N GLN A 341 2.78 -32.35 8.91
CA GLN A 341 4.19 -32.54 9.19
C GLN A 341 4.59 -33.90 8.64
N THR A 342 5.75 -33.99 8.02
CA THR A 342 6.30 -35.21 7.46
C THR A 342 7.81 -35.23 7.64
N GLY A 343 8.32 -36.33 8.18
CA GLY A 343 9.75 -36.59 8.24
C GLY A 343 10.05 -38.03 8.62
N THR A 344 11.32 -38.28 8.89
CA THR A 344 11.99 -39.55 9.12
C THR A 344 12.84 -39.45 10.39
N GLU A 345 13.69 -40.45 10.70
CA GLU A 345 14.62 -40.33 11.83
C GLU A 345 15.80 -39.37 11.55
N GLY A 346 16.00 -38.98 10.28
CA GLY A 346 16.99 -37.98 9.86
C GLY A 346 16.37 -36.60 9.68
N ASP A 347 17.15 -35.65 9.17
CA ASP A 347 16.66 -34.31 8.83
C ASP A 347 15.86 -34.35 7.52
N ASP A 348 14.69 -33.72 7.54
CA ASP A 348 13.79 -33.60 6.41
C ASP A 348 13.39 -32.13 6.24
N SER A 349 13.96 -31.44 5.25
CA SER A 349 13.64 -30.03 5.00
C SER A 349 12.77 -29.84 3.77
N SER A 350 11.97 -28.76 3.75
CA SER A 350 11.20 -28.28 2.60
C SER A 350 11.54 -26.83 2.26
N TYR A 351 11.81 -26.55 0.99
CA TYR A 351 12.21 -25.21 0.53
C TYR A 351 11.15 -24.50 -0.30
N SER A 352 10.23 -25.23 -0.92
CA SER A 352 9.30 -24.63 -1.87
C SER A 352 7.99 -25.41 -2.02
N VAL A 353 6.94 -24.66 -2.33
CA VAL A 353 5.58 -25.14 -2.52
C VAL A 353 4.99 -24.52 -3.79
N ALA A 354 4.25 -25.31 -4.57
CA ALA A 354 3.48 -24.87 -5.74
C ALA A 354 2.07 -25.45 -5.72
N VAL A 355 1.10 -24.80 -6.37
CA VAL A 355 -0.30 -25.23 -6.36
C VAL A 355 -0.96 -25.11 -7.73
N ASP A 356 -1.52 -26.23 -8.21
CA ASP A 356 -2.17 -26.26 -9.51
C ASP A 356 -3.58 -25.65 -9.50
N GLY A 357 -4.13 -25.40 -10.69
CA GLY A 357 -5.47 -24.83 -10.87
C GLY A 357 -6.62 -25.67 -10.31
N THR A 358 -6.37 -26.93 -9.91
CA THR A 358 -7.36 -27.79 -9.24
C THR A 358 -7.17 -27.86 -7.72
N GLY A 359 -6.14 -27.18 -7.20
CA GLY A 359 -5.80 -27.13 -5.79
C GLY A 359 -4.95 -28.29 -5.29
N ASN A 360 -4.30 -29.07 -6.17
CA ASN A 360 -3.25 -29.98 -5.72
C ASN A 360 -1.97 -29.20 -5.46
N VAL A 361 -1.25 -29.62 -4.44
CA VAL A 361 -0.10 -28.91 -3.90
C VAL A 361 1.14 -29.79 -4.02
N TYR A 362 2.26 -29.23 -4.44
CA TYR A 362 3.53 -29.92 -4.59
C TYR A 362 4.53 -29.26 -3.64
N MET A 363 5.26 -30.07 -2.88
CA MET A 363 6.25 -29.65 -1.89
C MET A 363 7.55 -30.39 -2.16
N THR A 364 8.68 -29.70 -2.09
CA THR A 364 10.01 -30.26 -2.40
C THR A 364 11.06 -29.85 -1.38
N GLY A 365 12.13 -30.64 -1.28
CA GLY A 365 13.29 -30.37 -0.43
C GLY A 365 14.30 -31.52 -0.43
N TYR A 366 15.02 -31.71 0.69
CA TYR A 366 15.95 -32.82 0.87
C TYR A 366 15.61 -33.63 2.13
N THR A 367 16.12 -34.87 2.17
CA THR A 367 15.95 -35.82 3.28
C THR A 367 17.26 -36.56 3.54
N ASP A 368 17.60 -36.75 4.82
CA ASP A 368 18.65 -37.64 5.31
C ASP A 368 18.10 -39.06 5.60
N GLY A 369 16.87 -39.34 5.16
CA GLY A 369 16.16 -40.58 5.42
C GLY A 369 15.39 -41.14 4.23
N SER A 370 14.47 -42.06 4.52
CA SER A 370 13.63 -42.76 3.53
C SER A 370 12.21 -42.18 3.50
N LEU A 371 12.07 -40.96 2.97
CA LEU A 371 10.81 -40.19 3.00
C LEU A 371 9.86 -40.49 1.82
N GLY A 372 10.37 -41.14 0.77
CA GLY A 372 9.57 -41.52 -0.40
C GLY A 372 10.23 -42.58 -1.29
N GLY A 373 11.38 -43.09 -0.85
CA GLY A 373 12.22 -44.10 -1.48
C GLY A 373 13.24 -44.64 -0.48
N THR A 374 14.30 -45.27 -0.96
CA THR A 374 15.43 -45.72 -0.13
C THR A 374 16.55 -44.70 -0.25
N LEU A 375 17.12 -44.29 0.88
CA LEU A 375 18.27 -43.39 0.90
C LEU A 375 19.47 -44.04 0.19
N ALA A 376 19.95 -43.42 -0.91
CA ALA A 376 21.10 -43.94 -1.66
C ALA A 376 22.42 -43.21 -1.33
N GLY A 377 22.33 -41.92 -1.00
CA GLY A 377 23.45 -41.07 -0.59
C GLY A 377 23.39 -40.71 0.89
N SER A 378 23.86 -39.51 1.24
CA SER A 378 23.62 -38.92 2.57
C SER A 378 22.40 -38.01 2.59
N GLN A 379 22.05 -37.41 1.45
CA GLN A 379 21.03 -36.37 1.28
C GLN A 379 20.37 -36.57 -0.09
N ASP A 380 19.11 -36.96 -0.10
CA ASP A 380 18.33 -37.19 -1.32
C ASP A 380 17.26 -36.12 -1.49
N ILE A 381 16.89 -35.82 -2.74
CA ILE A 381 15.74 -34.95 -3.04
C ILE A 381 14.46 -35.72 -2.73
N TRP A 382 13.43 -35.04 -2.23
CA TRP A 382 12.07 -35.56 -2.23
C TRP A 382 11.05 -34.57 -2.77
N VAL A 383 9.95 -35.12 -3.31
CA VAL A 383 8.77 -34.36 -3.74
C VAL A 383 7.51 -35.07 -3.25
N THR A 384 6.59 -34.32 -2.65
CA THR A 384 5.28 -34.82 -2.23
C THR A 384 4.17 -34.05 -2.93
N LYS A 385 3.15 -34.76 -3.42
CA LYS A 385 1.89 -34.17 -3.87
C LYS A 385 0.81 -34.37 -2.83
N TYR A 386 0.10 -33.30 -2.48
CA TYR A 386 -1.12 -33.30 -1.70
C TYR A 386 -2.32 -32.91 -2.56
N ASN A 387 -3.52 -33.38 -2.23
CA ASN A 387 -4.75 -32.78 -2.74
C ASN A 387 -5.14 -31.55 -1.91
N SER A 388 -6.21 -30.85 -2.29
CA SER A 388 -6.64 -29.62 -1.62
C SER A 388 -7.06 -29.77 -0.15
N ASP A 389 -7.33 -31.00 0.31
CA ASP A 389 -7.67 -31.35 1.69
C ASP A 389 -6.43 -31.75 2.53
N GLY A 390 -5.24 -31.70 1.92
CA GLY A 390 -3.98 -32.05 2.57
C GLY A 390 -3.77 -33.56 2.70
N ALA A 391 -4.40 -34.37 1.84
CA ALA A 391 -4.13 -35.81 1.75
C ALA A 391 -3.06 -36.09 0.71
N ILE A 392 -2.03 -36.84 1.10
CA ILE A 392 -0.92 -37.25 0.22
C ILE A 392 -1.46 -38.09 -0.94
N GLN A 393 -1.11 -37.70 -2.15
CA GLN A 393 -1.41 -38.44 -3.39
C GLN A 393 -0.25 -39.34 -3.78
N TRP A 394 0.99 -38.85 -3.65
CA TRP A 394 2.20 -39.61 -3.87
C TRP A 394 3.41 -38.91 -3.24
N LYS A 395 4.47 -39.70 -3.02
CA LYS A 395 5.82 -39.23 -2.70
C LYS A 395 6.82 -39.80 -3.70
N ARG A 396 7.87 -39.01 -3.97
CA ARG A 396 9.03 -39.40 -4.78
C ARG A 396 10.29 -38.99 -4.04
N GLN A 397 11.32 -39.82 -4.16
CA GLN A 397 12.67 -39.54 -3.70
C GLN A 397 13.59 -39.79 -4.90
N LEU A 398 14.52 -38.86 -5.16
CA LEU A 398 15.44 -38.92 -6.29
C LEU A 398 16.86 -38.98 -5.73
N ASP A 399 17.65 -39.88 -6.31
CA ASP A 399 18.79 -40.43 -5.64
C ASP A 399 20.02 -40.56 -6.55
N THR A 400 21.18 -40.27 -5.96
CA THR A 400 22.49 -40.75 -6.41
C THR A 400 23.32 -41.14 -5.18
N ALA A 401 24.59 -41.50 -5.36
CA ALA A 401 25.50 -41.68 -4.22
C ALA A 401 26.02 -40.33 -3.65
N GLY A 402 25.65 -39.21 -4.27
CA GLY A 402 26.03 -37.85 -3.90
C GLY A 402 25.09 -37.21 -2.87
N LYS A 403 25.13 -35.88 -2.83
CA LYS A 403 24.24 -35.01 -2.08
C LYS A 403 23.37 -34.26 -3.07
N GLU A 404 22.06 -34.35 -2.90
CA GLU A 404 21.10 -33.75 -3.79
C GLU A 404 20.08 -32.89 -3.02
N PHE A 405 19.90 -31.66 -3.48
CA PHE A 405 18.98 -30.69 -2.88
C PHE A 405 17.99 -30.21 -3.94
N SER A 406 16.76 -29.91 -3.52
CA SER A 406 15.78 -29.20 -4.34
C SER A 406 15.30 -27.95 -3.63
N TYR A 407 15.56 -26.79 -4.25
CA TYR A 407 15.24 -25.48 -3.67
C TYR A 407 13.93 -24.88 -4.17
N SER A 408 13.43 -25.31 -5.32
CA SER A 408 12.22 -24.72 -5.89
C SER A 408 11.40 -25.74 -6.68
N VAL A 409 10.07 -25.61 -6.57
CA VAL A 409 9.07 -26.35 -7.35
C VAL A 409 8.15 -25.38 -8.08
N ALA A 410 7.80 -25.70 -9.33
CA ALA A 410 6.80 -24.99 -10.11
C ALA A 410 5.81 -25.97 -10.73
N ASP A 411 4.55 -25.60 -10.80
CA ASP A 411 3.53 -26.36 -11.53
C ASP A 411 3.24 -25.73 -12.90
N SER A 412 2.84 -26.59 -13.83
CA SER A 412 2.19 -26.21 -15.08
C SER A 412 1.12 -27.24 -15.38
N VAL A 413 0.18 -26.96 -16.27
CA VAL A 413 -0.92 -27.88 -16.58
C VAL A 413 -0.40 -29.28 -16.91
N GLY A 414 -0.65 -30.23 -15.99
CA GLY A 414 -0.25 -31.63 -16.10
C GLY A 414 1.22 -31.95 -15.79
N ASN A 415 2.04 -30.96 -15.40
CA ASN A 415 3.48 -31.12 -15.19
C ASN A 415 3.95 -30.44 -13.90
N VAL A 416 5.06 -30.94 -13.35
CA VAL A 416 5.75 -30.38 -12.17
C VAL A 416 7.22 -30.27 -12.52
N TYR A 417 7.84 -29.17 -12.11
CA TYR A 417 9.24 -28.87 -12.34
C TYR A 417 9.92 -28.63 -11.01
N ILE A 418 11.12 -29.17 -10.84
CA ILE A 418 11.93 -28.99 -9.64
C ILE A 418 13.37 -28.68 -10.05
N THR A 419 14.05 -27.86 -9.25
CA THR A 419 15.44 -27.44 -9.50
C THR A 419 16.25 -27.45 -8.21
N GLY A 420 17.57 -27.48 -8.33
CA GLY A 420 18.50 -27.47 -7.20
C GLY A 420 19.94 -27.71 -7.61
N PHE A 421 20.74 -28.32 -6.72
CA PHE A 421 22.09 -28.79 -7.01
C PHE A 421 22.25 -30.28 -6.70
N THR A 422 23.33 -30.86 -7.22
CA THR A 422 23.73 -32.26 -7.01
C THR A 422 25.25 -32.37 -6.99
N SER A 423 25.81 -33.11 -6.03
CA SER A 423 27.22 -33.53 -6.09
C SER A 423 27.41 -34.86 -6.80
N GLY A 424 26.32 -35.57 -7.11
CA GLY A 424 26.32 -36.81 -7.86
C GLY A 424 25.96 -36.67 -9.35
N ALA A 425 25.76 -37.84 -9.97
CA ALA A 425 25.53 -38.01 -11.40
C ALA A 425 24.02 -38.21 -11.71
N LEU A 426 23.18 -37.21 -11.41
CA LEU A 426 21.72 -37.28 -11.62
C LEU A 426 21.32 -37.47 -13.10
N GLU A 427 22.03 -36.83 -14.02
CA GLU A 427 21.86 -36.99 -15.47
C GLU A 427 23.13 -36.55 -16.21
N GLY A 428 24.14 -37.43 -16.18
CA GLY A 428 25.47 -37.15 -16.72
C GLY A 428 26.54 -37.20 -15.63
N SER A 429 27.77 -36.81 -15.98
CA SER A 429 28.85 -36.68 -14.99
C SER A 429 28.82 -35.29 -14.38
N ASN A 430 28.90 -35.21 -13.05
CA ASN A 430 29.21 -33.96 -12.35
C ASN A 430 30.54 -33.39 -12.88
N LYS A 431 30.55 -32.12 -13.27
CA LYS A 431 31.72 -31.47 -13.87
C LYS A 431 32.58 -30.72 -12.86
N GLY A 432 32.01 -30.34 -11.70
CA GLY A 432 32.66 -29.64 -10.61
C GLY A 432 32.47 -30.35 -9.26
N GLY A 433 32.40 -29.57 -8.18
CA GLY A 433 32.03 -30.08 -6.86
C GLY A 433 30.52 -30.36 -6.78
N ILE A 434 29.73 -29.40 -7.26
CA ILE A 434 28.29 -29.52 -7.45
C ILE A 434 27.86 -28.92 -8.79
N ASP A 435 26.87 -29.55 -9.42
CA ASP A 435 26.24 -29.06 -10.64
C ASP A 435 24.78 -28.67 -10.37
N ALA A 436 24.30 -27.61 -11.02
CA ALA A 436 22.89 -27.26 -11.01
C ALA A 436 22.09 -28.28 -11.81
N TRP A 437 20.81 -28.46 -11.50
CA TRP A 437 19.94 -29.36 -12.27
C TRP A 437 18.49 -28.90 -12.28
N VAL A 438 17.75 -29.31 -13.31
CA VAL A 438 16.29 -29.14 -13.41
C VAL A 438 15.64 -30.44 -13.88
N GLY A 439 14.53 -30.81 -13.27
CA GLY A 439 13.74 -31.99 -13.61
C GLY A 439 12.29 -31.66 -13.96
N LYS A 440 11.71 -32.41 -14.88
CA LYS A 440 10.30 -32.34 -15.27
C LYS A 440 9.63 -33.68 -15.02
N TYR A 441 8.46 -33.62 -14.39
CA TYR A 441 7.62 -34.76 -14.05
C TYR A 441 6.20 -34.50 -14.55
N HIS A 442 5.48 -35.56 -14.88
CA HIS A 442 4.04 -35.48 -14.99
C HIS A 442 3.42 -35.25 -13.60
N SER A 443 2.20 -34.72 -13.56
CA SER A 443 1.47 -34.46 -12.31
C SER A 443 1.16 -35.71 -11.46
N ASP A 444 1.33 -36.91 -12.02
CA ASP A 444 1.26 -38.21 -11.32
C ASP A 444 2.62 -38.65 -10.72
N GLY A 445 3.65 -37.82 -10.86
CA GLY A 445 5.00 -38.06 -10.36
C GLY A 445 5.85 -38.96 -11.25
N THR A 446 5.45 -39.24 -12.49
CA THR A 446 6.31 -39.95 -13.46
C THR A 446 7.31 -39.00 -14.09
N GLU A 447 8.60 -39.38 -14.11
CA GLU A 447 9.68 -38.57 -14.68
C GLU A 447 9.54 -38.47 -16.20
N GLN A 448 9.72 -37.26 -16.74
CA GLN A 448 9.82 -37.01 -18.19
C GLN A 448 11.27 -36.81 -18.62
N TRP A 449 11.97 -35.92 -17.94
CA TRP A 449 13.39 -35.66 -18.17
C TRP A 449 14.02 -34.99 -16.96
N LYS A 450 15.34 -35.14 -16.83
CA LYS A 450 16.21 -34.28 -16.01
C LYS A 450 17.19 -33.55 -16.93
N LYS A 451 17.87 -32.51 -16.43
CA LYS A 451 18.94 -31.76 -17.07
C LYS A 451 19.94 -31.31 -16.02
N GLN A 452 21.14 -31.87 -16.02
CA GLN A 452 22.28 -31.32 -15.27
C GLN A 452 22.99 -30.22 -16.07
N LEU A 453 23.34 -29.13 -15.40
CA LEU A 453 23.98 -27.94 -15.94
C LEU A 453 25.07 -27.47 -14.98
N GLY A 454 26.33 -27.69 -15.35
CA GLY A 454 27.45 -27.15 -14.59
C GLY A 454 28.73 -26.95 -15.39
N THR A 455 29.77 -26.54 -14.67
CA THR A 455 31.10 -26.11 -15.05
C THR A 455 32.16 -26.87 -14.25
N ALA A 456 33.42 -26.42 -14.25
CA ALA A 456 34.46 -27.03 -13.43
C ALA A 456 34.43 -26.58 -11.95
N GLY A 457 33.61 -25.58 -11.63
CA GLY A 457 33.41 -25.09 -10.28
C GLY A 457 32.02 -25.43 -9.76
N ASP A 458 31.53 -24.70 -8.76
CA ASP A 458 30.27 -24.98 -8.09
C ASP A 458 29.11 -24.20 -8.74
N ASP A 459 28.07 -24.91 -9.15
CA ASP A 459 26.91 -24.36 -9.83
C ASP A 459 25.62 -24.66 -9.05
N PHE A 460 24.93 -23.61 -8.59
CA PHE A 460 23.66 -23.73 -7.85
C PHE A 460 22.48 -23.28 -8.72
N SER A 461 21.34 -23.96 -8.61
CA SER A 461 20.05 -23.43 -9.06
C SER A 461 19.09 -23.25 -7.88
N ASN A 462 18.63 -22.01 -7.68
CA ASN A 462 17.85 -21.61 -6.50
C ASN A 462 16.34 -21.53 -6.79
N SER A 463 15.93 -21.23 -8.02
CA SER A 463 14.51 -21.02 -8.33
C SER A 463 14.13 -21.44 -9.75
N VAL A 464 12.90 -21.96 -9.92
CA VAL A 464 12.32 -22.39 -11.21
C VAL A 464 10.93 -21.76 -11.44
N THR A 465 10.65 -21.38 -12.68
CA THR A 465 9.30 -21.00 -13.13
C THR A 465 9.05 -21.48 -14.56
N VAL A 466 7.80 -21.50 -15.00
CA VAL A 466 7.37 -22.06 -16.28
C VAL A 466 6.26 -21.24 -16.91
N ASP A 467 6.36 -20.97 -18.21
CA ASP A 467 5.34 -20.22 -18.93
C ASP A 467 4.21 -21.11 -19.46
N SER A 468 3.15 -20.48 -19.97
CA SER A 468 1.98 -21.18 -20.52
C SER A 468 2.27 -22.01 -21.78
N ALA A 469 3.41 -21.76 -22.46
CA ALA A 469 3.88 -22.55 -23.60
C ALA A 469 4.78 -23.72 -23.15
N GLY A 470 5.09 -23.82 -21.85
CA GLY A 470 5.91 -24.87 -21.27
C GLY A 470 7.42 -24.61 -21.35
N TYR A 471 7.86 -23.38 -21.66
CA TYR A 471 9.27 -23.01 -21.50
C TYR A 471 9.59 -22.89 -20.01
N VAL A 472 10.74 -23.44 -19.62
CA VAL A 472 11.20 -23.50 -18.24
C VAL A 472 12.32 -22.51 -18.04
N TYR A 473 12.29 -21.78 -16.93
CA TYR A 473 13.27 -20.77 -16.57
C TYR A 473 13.83 -21.08 -15.20
N ILE A 474 15.16 -21.11 -15.10
CA ILE A 474 15.86 -21.36 -13.84
C ILE A 474 16.93 -20.28 -13.62
N THR A 475 17.21 -20.00 -12.35
CA THR A 475 18.26 -19.07 -11.93
C THR A 475 19.07 -19.65 -10.77
N GLY A 476 20.27 -19.11 -10.57
CA GLY A 476 21.12 -19.37 -9.42
C GLY A 476 22.49 -18.71 -9.63
N HIS A 477 23.54 -19.27 -9.05
CA HIS A 477 24.88 -18.67 -9.11
C HIS A 477 25.97 -19.70 -9.41
N THR A 478 27.12 -19.22 -9.87
CA THR A 478 28.27 -20.03 -10.30
C THR A 478 29.59 -19.31 -9.98
N ASP A 479 30.63 -20.05 -9.59
CA ASP A 479 32.00 -19.52 -9.47
C ASP A 479 32.80 -19.66 -10.78
N ASN A 480 32.12 -19.95 -11.90
CA ASN A 480 32.76 -20.14 -13.20
C ASN A 480 31.96 -19.54 -14.37
N SER A 481 32.45 -19.75 -15.59
CA SER A 481 31.86 -19.25 -16.82
C SER A 481 30.78 -20.21 -17.34
N LEU A 482 29.56 -20.09 -16.82
CA LEU A 482 28.42 -20.92 -17.21
C LEU A 482 27.66 -20.30 -18.38
N GLY A 483 27.16 -19.07 -18.23
CA GLY A 483 26.31 -18.37 -19.19
C GLY A 483 26.95 -17.13 -19.83
N GLY A 484 28.20 -16.86 -19.47
CA GLY A 484 29.01 -15.72 -19.87
C GLY A 484 30.42 -15.85 -19.28
N THR A 485 31.18 -14.76 -19.26
CA THR A 485 32.49 -14.70 -18.57
C THR A 485 32.26 -14.48 -17.08
N ASN A 486 32.93 -15.26 -16.22
CA ASN A 486 32.95 -14.96 -14.79
C ASN A 486 33.62 -13.60 -14.53
N ALA A 487 32.88 -12.66 -13.94
CA ALA A 487 33.31 -11.30 -13.66
C ALA A 487 34.06 -11.15 -12.33
N GLY A 488 33.95 -12.11 -11.40
CA GLY A 488 34.41 -12.01 -10.03
C GLY A 488 34.50 -13.36 -9.31
N ASP A 489 34.02 -13.38 -8.06
CA ASP A 489 34.09 -14.58 -7.21
C ASP A 489 32.98 -15.56 -7.59
N ILE A 490 31.73 -15.11 -7.50
CA ILE A 490 30.51 -15.87 -7.84
C ILE A 490 29.58 -14.92 -8.58
N ASP A 491 29.04 -15.37 -9.72
CA ASP A 491 28.12 -14.62 -10.56
C ASP A 491 26.74 -15.26 -10.61
N ALA A 492 25.70 -14.42 -10.68
CA ALA A 492 24.34 -14.86 -10.91
C ALA A 492 24.15 -15.28 -12.37
N TRP A 493 23.25 -16.23 -12.61
CA TRP A 493 22.92 -16.70 -13.95
C TRP A 493 21.44 -17.03 -14.11
N VAL A 494 20.97 -17.02 -15.35
CA VAL A 494 19.60 -17.40 -15.73
C VAL A 494 19.63 -18.22 -17.02
N ALA A 495 18.83 -19.28 -17.09
CA ALA A 495 18.71 -20.13 -18.26
C ALA A 495 17.24 -20.38 -18.63
N LYS A 496 16.97 -20.48 -19.94
CA LYS A 496 15.69 -20.86 -20.51
C LYS A 496 15.82 -22.19 -21.23
N TYR A 497 14.89 -23.10 -20.99
CA TYR A 497 14.72 -24.37 -21.67
C TYR A 497 13.39 -24.39 -22.42
N ASP A 498 13.34 -25.10 -23.54
CA ASP A 498 12.05 -25.49 -24.11
C ASP A 498 11.38 -26.61 -23.29
N SER A 499 10.15 -26.95 -23.67
CA SER A 499 9.35 -27.96 -22.98
C SER A 499 9.92 -29.39 -23.07
N GLY A 500 10.89 -29.62 -23.98
CA GLY A 500 11.66 -30.84 -24.15
C GLY A 500 12.99 -30.87 -23.39
N GLY A 501 13.33 -29.79 -22.66
CA GLY A 501 14.57 -29.71 -21.88
C GLY A 501 15.79 -29.30 -22.70
N THR A 502 15.62 -28.67 -23.88
CA THR A 502 16.73 -28.09 -24.65
C THR A 502 16.94 -26.63 -24.26
N ILE A 503 18.17 -26.28 -23.87
CA ILE A 503 18.54 -24.89 -23.56
C ILE A 503 18.35 -24.01 -24.79
N GLN A 504 17.54 -22.96 -24.65
CA GLN A 504 17.32 -21.92 -25.66
C GLN A 504 18.35 -20.79 -25.51
N TRP A 505 18.59 -20.37 -24.27
CA TRP A 505 19.64 -19.41 -23.94
C TRP A 505 20.04 -19.54 -22.47
N LYS A 506 21.23 -19.03 -22.16
CA LYS A 506 21.74 -18.82 -20.81
C LYS A 506 22.44 -17.47 -20.75
N LYS A 507 22.34 -16.78 -19.61
CA LYS A 507 22.94 -15.47 -19.33
C LYS A 507 23.62 -15.54 -17.97
N GLN A 508 24.71 -14.80 -17.84
CA GLN A 508 25.43 -14.61 -16.60
C GLN A 508 25.57 -13.10 -16.36
N LEU A 509 25.39 -12.69 -15.12
CA LEU A 509 25.32 -11.32 -14.68
C LEU A 509 26.05 -11.23 -13.34
N GLY A 510 27.12 -10.42 -13.31
CA GLY A 510 27.91 -10.25 -12.10
C GLY A 510 28.90 -9.10 -12.21
N THR A 511 29.60 -8.88 -11.10
CA THR A 511 30.58 -7.83 -10.87
C THR A 511 31.92 -8.47 -10.48
N SER A 512 32.91 -7.69 -10.07
CA SER A 512 34.16 -8.25 -9.51
C SER A 512 34.02 -8.79 -8.08
N LYS A 513 32.79 -8.91 -7.59
CA LYS A 513 32.41 -9.30 -6.24
C LYS A 513 31.38 -10.44 -6.30
N LEU A 514 30.81 -10.77 -5.15
CA LEU A 514 29.75 -11.77 -5.03
C LEU A 514 28.44 -11.23 -5.61
N ASP A 515 27.82 -12.01 -6.50
CA ASP A 515 26.52 -11.73 -7.10
C ASP A 515 25.68 -13.03 -7.10
N VAL A 516 24.59 -13.05 -6.34
CA VAL A 516 23.73 -14.23 -6.16
C VAL A 516 22.32 -13.91 -6.63
N SER A 517 21.66 -14.85 -7.30
CA SER A 517 20.22 -14.80 -7.55
C SER A 517 19.47 -15.87 -6.76
N ASN A 518 18.37 -15.46 -6.13
CA ASN A 518 17.57 -16.30 -5.25
C ASN A 518 16.18 -16.60 -5.82
N GLY A 519 15.57 -15.66 -6.54
CA GLY A 519 14.20 -15.80 -7.05
C GLY A 519 14.06 -15.48 -8.54
N ILE A 520 13.14 -16.17 -9.22
CA ILE A 520 12.74 -15.91 -10.61
C ILE A 520 11.21 -15.86 -10.77
N ALA A 521 10.72 -14.89 -11.53
CA ALA A 521 9.32 -14.77 -11.92
C ALA A 521 9.20 -14.38 -13.40
N ILE A 522 8.04 -14.65 -13.99
CA ILE A 522 7.73 -14.29 -15.37
C ILE A 522 6.37 -13.59 -15.47
N ASP A 523 6.22 -12.73 -16.47
CA ASP A 523 4.91 -12.17 -16.84
C ASP A 523 4.23 -12.96 -17.96
N ASN A 524 2.99 -12.60 -18.29
CA ASN A 524 2.21 -13.24 -19.36
C ASN A 524 2.80 -13.06 -20.77
N ALA A 525 3.77 -12.16 -20.95
CA ALA A 525 4.53 -11.97 -22.19
C ALA A 525 5.87 -12.74 -22.18
N SER A 526 6.07 -13.61 -21.18
CA SER A 526 7.30 -14.37 -20.94
C SER A 526 8.53 -13.50 -20.72
N ASN A 527 8.37 -12.24 -20.29
CA ASN A 527 9.49 -11.47 -19.76
C ASN A 527 9.93 -12.07 -18.42
N VAL A 528 11.23 -12.05 -18.15
CA VAL A 528 11.86 -12.73 -17.02
C VAL A 528 12.38 -11.71 -16.03
N TYR A 529 12.04 -11.91 -14.76
CA TYR A 529 12.45 -11.08 -13.65
C TYR A 529 13.24 -11.93 -12.66
N VAL A 530 14.44 -11.47 -12.28
CA VAL A 530 15.32 -12.19 -11.36
C VAL A 530 15.73 -11.25 -10.24
N THR A 531 15.79 -11.76 -9.02
CA THR A 531 16.23 -11.01 -7.84
C THR A 531 17.29 -11.78 -7.05
N GLY A 532 18.03 -11.04 -6.21
CA GLY A 532 19.00 -11.59 -5.29
C GLY A 532 19.79 -10.48 -4.63
N PHE A 533 21.06 -10.74 -4.32
CA PHE A 533 21.93 -9.78 -3.64
C PHE A 533 23.32 -9.69 -4.29
N THR A 534 24.01 -8.58 -4.07
CA THR A 534 25.34 -8.29 -4.63
C THR A 534 26.22 -7.55 -3.61
N SER A 535 27.52 -7.85 -3.58
CA SER A 535 28.52 -7.03 -2.87
C SER A 535 29.20 -6.01 -3.79
N GLY A 536 28.66 -5.82 -4.99
CA GLY A 536 29.21 -4.99 -6.05
C GLY A 536 28.27 -3.91 -6.54
N ALA A 537 28.67 -3.27 -7.65
CA ALA A 537 27.90 -2.21 -8.30
C ALA A 537 27.14 -2.76 -9.52
N LEU A 538 26.09 -3.55 -9.29
CA LEU A 538 25.39 -4.28 -10.35
C LEU A 538 24.31 -3.45 -11.04
N GLY A 539 23.48 -2.77 -10.24
CA GLY A 539 22.40 -1.88 -10.71
C GLY A 539 22.52 -0.45 -10.17
N GLY A 540 23.56 -0.18 -9.38
CA GLY A 540 23.82 1.07 -8.68
C GLY A 540 25.17 1.00 -7.94
N MET A 541 25.47 2.00 -7.10
CA MET A 541 26.61 1.92 -6.19
C MET A 541 26.20 1.11 -4.96
N ASN A 542 27.06 0.19 -4.49
CA ASN A 542 26.82 -0.56 -3.27
C ASN A 542 26.76 0.39 -2.07
N ALA A 543 25.65 0.37 -1.32
CA ALA A 543 25.45 1.25 -0.17
C ALA A 543 26.05 0.64 1.11
N GLY A 544 25.98 -0.69 1.25
CA GLY A 544 26.51 -1.45 2.39
C GLY A 544 27.53 -2.51 1.98
N SER A 545 27.60 -3.62 2.73
CA SER A 545 28.40 -4.80 2.37
C SER A 545 27.71 -5.65 1.29
N VAL A 546 26.37 -5.70 1.33
CA VAL A 546 25.52 -6.43 0.38
C VAL A 546 24.26 -5.62 0.14
N ASP A 547 23.89 -5.44 -1.13
CA ASP A 547 22.65 -4.79 -1.55
C ASP A 547 21.74 -5.75 -2.32
N ALA A 548 20.43 -5.58 -2.16
CA ALA A 548 19.44 -6.29 -2.96
C ALA A 548 19.41 -5.77 -4.40
N TRP A 549 19.10 -6.64 -5.36
CA TRP A 549 18.93 -6.25 -6.75
C TRP A 549 17.79 -6.98 -7.45
N VAL A 550 17.27 -6.35 -8.50
CA VAL A 550 16.28 -6.93 -9.42
C VAL A 550 16.64 -6.59 -10.86
N THR A 551 16.55 -7.56 -11.76
CA THR A 551 16.81 -7.39 -13.20
C THR A 551 15.65 -7.92 -14.04
N LYS A 552 15.48 -7.34 -15.23
CA LYS A 552 14.51 -7.80 -16.22
C LYS A 552 15.18 -8.15 -17.55
N TYR A 553 14.80 -9.30 -18.09
CA TYR A 553 15.03 -9.70 -19.48
C TYR A 553 13.70 -9.81 -20.21
N ASP A 554 13.70 -9.61 -21.53
CA ASP A 554 12.56 -10.01 -22.35
C ASP A 554 12.54 -11.53 -22.60
N GLY A 555 11.48 -12.04 -23.24
CA GLY A 555 11.35 -13.48 -23.52
C GLY A 555 12.43 -14.08 -24.44
N SER A 556 13.21 -13.24 -25.12
CA SER A 556 14.37 -13.65 -25.92
C SER A 556 15.68 -13.69 -25.12
N GLY A 557 15.65 -13.27 -23.87
CA GLY A 557 16.83 -13.14 -23.02
C GLY A 557 17.62 -11.84 -23.27
N THR A 558 16.99 -10.82 -23.88
CA THR A 558 17.61 -9.50 -24.04
C THR A 558 17.36 -8.68 -22.77
N TRP A 559 18.46 -8.21 -22.15
CA TRP A 559 18.42 -7.39 -20.94
C TRP A 559 17.65 -6.08 -21.18
N GLN A 560 16.83 -5.69 -20.20
CA GLN A 560 16.00 -4.49 -20.23
C GLN A 560 16.47 -3.45 -19.20
N TRP A 561 16.60 -3.87 -17.94
CA TRP A 561 17.06 -3.02 -16.84
C TRP A 561 17.56 -3.84 -15.65
N THR A 562 18.41 -3.24 -14.82
CA THR A 562 18.78 -3.73 -13.49
C THR A 562 18.64 -2.58 -12.50
N LYS A 563 18.12 -2.87 -11.31
CA LYS A 563 17.97 -1.94 -10.19
C LYS A 563 18.59 -2.55 -8.95
N GLN A 564 19.21 -1.71 -8.13
CA GLN A 564 19.82 -2.07 -6.86
C GLN A 564 19.16 -1.24 -5.75
N LEU A 565 18.88 -1.88 -4.63
CA LEU A 565 18.25 -1.31 -3.45
C LEU A 565 19.07 -1.73 -2.23
N GLY A 566 19.75 -0.77 -1.62
CA GLY A 566 20.58 -0.98 -0.44
C GLY A 566 20.52 0.16 0.55
N THR A 567 21.07 -0.11 1.72
CA THR A 567 21.22 0.76 2.88
C THR A 567 22.66 0.70 3.38
N GLU A 568 22.95 1.28 4.55
CA GLU A 568 24.26 1.14 5.18
C GLU A 568 24.52 -0.25 5.81
N GLY A 569 23.46 -1.07 5.94
CA GLY A 569 23.53 -2.44 6.44
C GLY A 569 23.67 -3.47 5.32
N GLU A 570 23.36 -4.72 5.64
CA GLU A 570 23.18 -5.80 4.66
C GLU A 570 21.73 -5.83 4.20
N ASP A 571 21.49 -5.93 2.90
CA ASP A 571 20.18 -6.00 2.30
C ASP A 571 20.08 -7.21 1.36
N TYR A 572 19.35 -8.23 1.77
CA TYR A 572 19.14 -9.45 1.00
C TYR A 572 17.79 -9.43 0.29
N SER A 573 17.72 -10.01 -0.91
CA SER A 573 16.43 -10.35 -1.53
C SER A 573 16.33 -11.84 -1.81
N ASN A 574 15.26 -12.45 -1.32
CA ASN A 574 15.08 -13.90 -1.27
C ASN A 574 14.02 -14.40 -2.26
N SER A 575 13.01 -13.59 -2.59
CA SER A 575 11.92 -14.01 -3.46
C SER A 575 11.30 -12.86 -4.27
N ILE A 576 10.69 -13.21 -5.41
CA ILE A 576 10.10 -12.29 -6.37
C ILE A 576 8.79 -12.84 -6.94
N THR A 577 7.82 -11.97 -7.18
CA THR A 577 6.58 -12.28 -7.92
C THR A 577 6.17 -11.11 -8.80
N VAL A 578 5.35 -11.39 -9.83
CA VAL A 578 4.81 -10.38 -10.75
C VAL A 578 3.30 -10.54 -10.84
N ASP A 579 2.56 -9.47 -10.60
CA ASP A 579 1.10 -9.49 -10.70
C ASP A 579 0.61 -9.30 -12.16
N THR A 580 -0.69 -9.48 -12.38
CA THR A 580 -1.30 -9.31 -13.70
C THR A 580 -1.28 -7.87 -14.23
N ALA A 581 -1.02 -6.88 -13.36
CA ALA A 581 -0.83 -5.48 -13.71
C ALA A 581 0.65 -5.14 -13.98
N LEU A 582 1.52 -6.16 -14.04
CA LEU A 582 2.96 -6.06 -14.28
C LEU A 582 3.73 -5.31 -13.18
N ASN A 583 3.18 -5.26 -11.97
CA ASN A 583 3.95 -4.83 -10.81
C ASN A 583 4.82 -5.99 -10.32
N VAL A 584 6.06 -5.67 -9.96
CA VAL A 584 7.06 -6.61 -9.47
C VAL A 584 7.20 -6.41 -7.97
N TYR A 585 7.07 -7.49 -7.19
CA TYR A 585 7.26 -7.46 -5.74
C TYR A 585 8.45 -8.31 -5.39
N ILE A 586 9.38 -7.76 -4.61
CA ILE A 586 10.53 -8.48 -4.06
C ILE A 586 10.51 -8.37 -2.54
N VAL A 587 10.98 -9.42 -1.87
CA VAL A 587 11.09 -9.50 -0.42
C VAL A 587 12.47 -9.98 0.01
N GLY A 588 12.81 -9.69 1.25
CA GLY A 588 13.99 -10.22 1.93
C GLY A 588 14.15 -9.57 3.29
N ASP A 589 15.39 -9.47 3.75
CA ASP A 589 15.76 -9.00 5.08
C ASP A 589 16.85 -7.92 5.03
N THR A 590 16.91 -7.07 6.05
CA THR A 590 17.85 -5.94 6.14
C THR A 590 18.27 -5.58 7.56
N SER A 591 19.57 -5.36 7.78
CA SER A 591 20.11 -4.83 9.04
C SER A 591 20.18 -3.29 9.03
N GLY A 592 19.65 -2.67 7.96
CA GLY A 592 19.53 -1.24 7.80
C GLY A 592 18.09 -0.77 7.66
N SER A 593 17.94 0.51 7.31
CA SER A 593 16.64 1.20 7.28
C SER A 593 16.10 1.36 5.85
N VAL A 594 15.57 0.28 5.26
CA VAL A 594 15.03 0.26 3.89
C VAL A 594 13.72 1.05 3.80
N GLY A 595 12.75 0.73 4.66
CA GLY A 595 11.39 1.27 4.62
C GLY A 595 10.97 2.01 5.89
N LYS A 596 11.65 1.77 6.99
CA LYS A 596 11.47 2.40 8.30
C LYS A 596 12.82 2.36 9.03
N ILE A 597 12.94 3.04 10.16
CA ILE A 597 14.04 2.79 11.11
C ILE A 597 14.01 1.31 11.48
N ASN A 598 15.16 0.64 11.35
CA ASN A 598 15.35 -0.76 11.74
C ASN A 598 15.05 -0.96 13.23
N ALA A 599 14.33 -2.03 13.54
CA ALA A 599 13.81 -2.29 14.87
C ALA A 599 14.76 -3.09 15.77
N GLY A 600 15.75 -3.79 15.18
CA GLY A 600 16.51 -4.84 15.85
C GLY A 600 17.67 -5.38 15.02
N GLY A 601 17.73 -6.69 14.85
CA GLY A 601 18.73 -7.35 14.02
C GLY A 601 18.42 -7.17 12.54
N GLN A 602 18.20 -8.27 11.83
CA GLN A 602 17.66 -8.27 10.48
C GLN A 602 16.15 -8.03 10.52
N ASP A 603 15.63 -7.08 9.73
CA ASP A 603 14.19 -6.83 9.61
C ASP A 603 13.69 -7.27 8.22
N ALA A 604 12.52 -7.91 8.18
CA ALA A 604 11.86 -8.26 6.93
C ALA A 604 11.44 -7.01 6.15
N TRP A 605 11.57 -7.04 4.83
CA TRP A 605 11.14 -5.95 3.97
C TRP A 605 10.48 -6.44 2.68
N ILE A 606 9.69 -5.54 2.08
CA ILE A 606 9.03 -5.74 0.79
C ILE A 606 9.13 -4.46 -0.04
N ALA A 607 9.45 -4.57 -1.32
CA ALA A 607 9.42 -3.48 -2.28
C ALA A 607 8.57 -3.81 -3.50
N LYS A 608 7.89 -2.79 -4.03
CA LYS A 608 7.12 -2.86 -5.27
C LYS A 608 7.75 -1.98 -6.33
N TYR A 609 7.95 -2.54 -7.52
CA TYR A 609 8.42 -1.85 -8.71
C TYR A 609 7.34 -1.87 -9.80
N GLY A 610 7.29 -0.82 -10.61
CA GLY A 610 6.57 -0.83 -11.87
C GLY A 610 7.26 -1.69 -12.93
N SER A 611 6.58 -1.97 -14.04
CA SER A 611 7.10 -2.79 -15.14
C SER A 611 8.36 -2.24 -15.82
N ASN A 612 8.63 -0.95 -15.65
CA ASN A 612 9.81 -0.20 -16.11
C ASN A 612 10.97 -0.20 -15.09
N GLY A 613 10.79 -0.83 -13.93
CA GLY A 613 11.78 -0.85 -12.85
C GLY A 613 11.80 0.40 -11.98
N GLU A 614 10.79 1.27 -12.04
CA GLU A 614 10.64 2.37 -11.08
C GLU A 614 10.11 1.84 -9.75
N LEU A 615 10.81 2.17 -8.65
CA LEU A 615 10.38 1.83 -7.30
C LEU A 615 9.12 2.64 -6.95
N GLN A 616 8.01 1.96 -6.68
CA GLN A 616 6.73 2.59 -6.31
C GLN A 616 6.64 2.80 -4.80
N TRP A 617 6.91 1.76 -4.02
CA TRP A 617 6.96 1.82 -2.56
C TRP A 617 7.85 0.71 -2.00
N LYS A 618 8.26 0.89 -0.75
CA LYS A 618 8.96 -0.11 0.07
C LYS A 618 8.47 -0.04 1.52
N LYS A 619 8.41 -1.18 2.18
CA LYS A 619 7.95 -1.35 3.58
C LYS A 619 8.92 -2.27 4.32
N GLN A 620 8.95 -2.10 5.63
CA GLN A 620 9.79 -2.88 6.55
C GLN A 620 8.93 -3.29 7.75
N LEU A 621 9.14 -4.51 8.20
CA LEU A 621 8.41 -5.21 9.25
C LEU A 621 9.46 -5.94 10.10
N GLY A 622 9.60 -5.55 11.36
CA GLY A 622 10.57 -6.17 12.25
C GLY A 622 10.28 -5.90 13.73
N SER A 623 11.02 -6.61 14.56
CA SER A 623 11.00 -6.71 16.01
C SER A 623 12.37 -6.28 16.57
N ALA A 624 12.67 -6.56 17.85
CA ALA A 624 14.03 -6.29 18.37
C ALA A 624 15.02 -7.41 17.99
N GLY A 625 14.52 -8.57 17.57
CA GLY A 625 15.27 -9.73 17.12
C GLY A 625 15.54 -9.72 15.61
N ASP A 626 15.79 -10.91 15.06
CA ASP A 626 15.90 -11.17 13.62
C ASP A 626 14.54 -11.59 13.05
N ASP A 627 14.16 -11.01 11.92
CA ASP A 627 12.92 -11.23 11.18
C ASP A 627 13.24 -11.40 9.68
N PHE A 628 13.13 -12.62 9.18
CA PHE A 628 13.48 -12.94 7.79
C PHE A 628 12.23 -13.09 6.92
N ALA A 629 12.28 -12.65 5.67
CA ALA A 629 11.24 -12.95 4.67
C ALA A 629 11.81 -13.80 3.52
N TYR A 630 11.25 -14.99 3.31
CA TYR A 630 11.75 -15.98 2.35
C TYR A 630 10.89 -16.15 1.10
N GLY A 631 9.60 -15.80 1.15
CA GLY A 631 8.70 -16.01 0.01
C GLY A 631 7.64 -14.94 -0.16
N VAL A 632 7.27 -14.66 -1.42
CA VAL A 632 6.21 -13.70 -1.79
C VAL A 632 5.35 -14.22 -2.93
N VAL A 633 4.03 -14.02 -2.83
CA VAL A 633 3.07 -14.32 -3.92
C VAL A 633 1.98 -13.26 -4.00
N THR A 634 1.35 -13.14 -5.17
CA THR A 634 0.16 -12.29 -5.37
C THR A 634 -1.04 -13.11 -5.80
N ASP A 635 -2.23 -12.73 -5.36
CA ASP A 635 -3.48 -13.30 -5.87
C ASP A 635 -4.11 -12.44 -6.97
N SER A 636 -5.14 -12.99 -7.64
CA SER A 636 -5.86 -12.30 -8.71
C SER A 636 -6.64 -11.07 -8.25
N ALA A 637 -6.85 -10.90 -6.94
CA ALA A 637 -7.46 -9.71 -6.37
C ALA A 637 -6.43 -8.62 -6.06
N GLY A 638 -5.13 -8.89 -6.27
CA GLY A 638 -4.02 -7.98 -6.04
C GLY A 638 -3.57 -7.91 -4.59
N TYR A 639 -3.95 -8.87 -3.74
CA TYR A 639 -3.34 -9.00 -2.42
C TYR A 639 -1.95 -9.63 -2.55
N VAL A 640 -1.04 -9.18 -1.69
CA VAL A 640 0.33 -9.70 -1.59
C VAL A 640 0.43 -10.50 -0.30
N TYR A 641 1.00 -11.70 -0.37
CA TYR A 641 1.26 -12.55 0.78
C TYR A 641 2.76 -12.80 0.88
N ILE A 642 3.30 -12.67 2.08
CA ILE A 642 4.70 -12.95 2.37
C ILE A 642 4.81 -13.90 3.56
N THR A 643 5.89 -14.67 3.60
CA THR A 643 6.16 -15.65 4.66
C THR A 643 7.62 -15.60 5.06
N GLY A 644 7.89 -16.00 6.29
CA GLY A 644 9.22 -15.94 6.88
C GLY A 644 9.24 -16.44 8.32
N ASP A 645 10.32 -16.17 9.04
CA ASP A 645 10.44 -16.53 10.46
C ASP A 645 11.07 -15.41 11.29
N THR A 646 10.95 -15.53 12.61
CA THR A 646 11.38 -14.53 13.60
C THR A 646 11.83 -15.19 14.90
N ASP A 647 12.83 -14.63 15.57
CA ASP A 647 13.24 -15.05 16.93
C ASP A 647 12.64 -14.18 18.05
N ASP A 648 11.67 -13.33 17.72
CA ASP A 648 10.97 -12.46 18.68
C ASP A 648 9.48 -12.29 18.33
N ALA A 649 8.77 -11.43 19.06
CA ALA A 649 7.34 -11.19 18.88
C ALA A 649 7.05 -10.29 17.67
N LEU A 650 6.75 -10.90 16.51
CA LEU A 650 6.39 -10.22 15.27
C LEU A 650 4.88 -10.29 15.00
N GLY A 651 4.12 -9.47 15.74
CA GLY A 651 2.65 -9.45 15.62
C GLY A 651 1.93 -10.67 16.22
N GLY A 652 2.67 -11.56 16.87
CA GLY A 652 2.18 -12.64 17.73
C GLY A 652 3.02 -12.79 19.00
N THR A 653 3.05 -13.99 19.56
CA THR A 653 3.91 -14.34 20.70
C THR A 653 4.93 -15.34 20.19
N ASN A 654 6.22 -15.12 20.47
CA ASN A 654 7.24 -16.12 20.22
C ASN A 654 7.00 -17.33 21.16
N ALA A 655 6.73 -18.49 20.57
CA ALA A 655 6.47 -19.73 21.27
C ALA A 655 7.74 -20.44 21.74
N GLY A 656 8.91 -20.11 21.17
CA GLY A 656 10.15 -20.88 21.32
C GLY A 656 11.39 -20.14 20.85
N GLY A 657 12.24 -20.83 20.07
CA GLY A 657 13.45 -20.26 19.49
C GLY A 657 13.09 -19.36 18.33
N ILE A 658 12.87 -19.96 17.16
CA ILE A 658 12.43 -19.30 15.93
C ILE A 658 11.00 -19.71 15.60
N ASP A 659 10.13 -18.76 15.27
CA ASP A 659 8.74 -18.98 14.89
C ASP A 659 8.45 -18.56 13.44
N ALA A 660 7.68 -19.36 12.72
CA ALA A 660 7.21 -19.03 11.39
C ALA A 660 6.13 -17.94 11.44
N TRP A 661 6.06 -17.10 10.42
CA TRP A 661 5.02 -16.09 10.26
C TRP A 661 4.56 -15.92 8.82
N VAL A 662 3.33 -15.43 8.67
CA VAL A 662 2.73 -15.02 7.39
C VAL A 662 2.08 -13.66 7.52
N ALA A 663 2.30 -12.79 6.54
CA ALA A 663 1.63 -11.50 6.45
C ALA A 663 0.91 -11.32 5.12
N LYS A 664 -0.18 -10.54 5.16
CA LYS A 664 -0.99 -10.14 4.01
C LYS A 664 -1.00 -8.63 3.88
N TYR A 665 -0.80 -8.14 2.67
CA TYR A 665 -0.81 -6.73 2.32
C TYR A 665 -1.83 -6.46 1.21
N ASP A 666 -2.35 -5.24 1.17
CA ASP A 666 -3.00 -4.73 -0.04
C ASP A 666 -1.97 -4.31 -1.10
N SER A 667 -2.44 -3.97 -2.30
CA SER A 667 -1.58 -3.57 -3.43
C SER A 667 -0.83 -2.25 -3.23
N ASN A 668 -1.21 -1.46 -2.22
CA ASN A 668 -0.55 -0.23 -1.78
C ASN A 668 0.48 -0.50 -0.66
N GLY A 669 0.67 -1.76 -0.28
CA GLY A 669 1.63 -2.17 0.75
C GLY A 669 1.17 -1.83 2.16
N ASN A 670 -0.13 -1.64 2.42
CA ASN A 670 -0.63 -1.54 3.79
C ASN A 670 -0.80 -2.95 4.36
N PRO A 671 -0.29 -3.22 5.58
CA PRO A 671 -0.48 -4.51 6.23
C PRO A 671 -1.94 -4.70 6.60
N LEU A 672 -2.51 -5.85 6.24
CA LEU A 672 -3.88 -6.24 6.55
C LEU A 672 -3.93 -7.27 7.68
N PHE A 673 -2.91 -8.12 7.74
CA PHE A 673 -2.83 -9.24 8.67
C PHE A 673 -1.38 -9.68 8.82
N ILE A 674 -1.05 -10.12 10.03
CA ILE A 674 0.14 -10.91 10.33
C ILE A 674 -0.24 -12.00 11.30
N ARG A 675 0.38 -13.18 11.16
CA ARG A 675 0.27 -14.27 12.11
C ARG A 675 1.59 -14.98 12.23
N GLN A 676 2.08 -15.01 13.45
CA GLN A 676 3.19 -15.83 13.93
C GLN A 676 2.65 -17.15 14.51
N PHE A 677 3.37 -18.24 14.31
CA PHE A 677 3.06 -19.57 14.82
C PHE A 677 4.32 -20.44 14.88
N GLY A 678 4.46 -21.22 15.95
CA GLY A 678 5.55 -22.16 16.12
C GLY A 678 5.34 -23.03 17.36
N THR A 679 6.42 -23.63 17.82
CA THR A 679 6.53 -24.56 18.94
C THR A 679 7.55 -24.03 19.95
N GLU A 680 7.97 -24.82 20.93
CA GLU A 680 9.08 -24.43 21.81
C GLU A 680 10.46 -24.55 21.12
N GLY A 681 10.53 -25.25 19.97
CA GLY A 681 11.73 -25.40 19.15
C GLY A 681 11.83 -24.30 18.09
N ASP A 682 12.62 -24.59 17.04
CA ASP A 682 12.72 -23.71 15.86
C ASP A 682 11.73 -24.17 14.77
N ASP A 683 11.04 -23.21 14.17
CA ASP A 683 9.98 -23.38 13.17
C ASP A 683 10.22 -22.40 12.01
N PHE A 684 10.91 -22.84 10.97
CA PHE A 684 11.27 -22.03 9.81
C PHE A 684 10.18 -22.05 8.75
N SER A 685 10.06 -20.98 7.95
CA SER A 685 9.13 -20.91 6.82
C SER A 685 9.83 -20.50 5.53
N ASN A 686 9.98 -21.45 4.60
CA ASN A 686 10.83 -21.29 3.41
C ASN A 686 10.08 -20.93 2.12
N GLY A 687 8.79 -21.28 1.98
CA GLY A 687 8.07 -21.11 0.72
C GLY A 687 6.58 -20.87 0.85
N ILE A 688 6.01 -20.14 -0.11
CA ILE A 688 4.58 -19.77 -0.15
C ILE A 688 4.01 -19.88 -1.56
N ALA A 689 2.75 -20.32 -1.68
CA ALA A 689 1.98 -20.38 -2.92
C ALA A 689 0.52 -19.94 -2.68
N VAL A 690 -0.12 -19.34 -3.69
CA VAL A 690 -1.54 -18.97 -3.60
C VAL A 690 -2.34 -19.57 -4.76
N ALA A 691 -3.45 -20.22 -4.43
CA ALA A 691 -4.38 -20.76 -5.41
C ALA A 691 -5.55 -19.82 -5.67
N SER A 692 -6.35 -20.14 -6.68
CA SER A 692 -7.62 -19.46 -6.94
C SER A 692 -8.52 -19.42 -5.68
N GLY A 693 -9.22 -18.30 -5.51
CA GLY A 693 -10.09 -18.07 -4.36
C GLY A 693 -9.35 -17.75 -3.04
N GLY A 694 -8.07 -17.38 -3.10
CA GLY A 694 -7.31 -16.86 -1.95
C GLY A 694 -6.80 -17.91 -0.96
N HIS A 695 -6.68 -19.17 -1.40
CA HIS A 695 -6.10 -20.21 -0.55
C HIS A 695 -4.58 -20.11 -0.59
N VAL A 696 -3.96 -19.90 0.58
CA VAL A 696 -2.52 -19.71 0.72
C VAL A 696 -1.90 -20.97 1.31
N TYR A 697 -0.81 -21.45 0.74
CA TYR A 697 -0.05 -22.60 1.20
C TYR A 697 1.35 -22.15 1.59
N ILE A 698 1.84 -22.63 2.73
CA ILE A 698 3.17 -22.28 3.27
C ILE A 698 3.86 -23.58 3.67
N THR A 699 5.16 -23.65 3.43
CA THR A 699 6.01 -24.80 3.76
C THR A 699 7.25 -24.35 4.51
N GLY A 700 7.81 -25.24 5.31
CA GLY A 700 9.05 -25.01 6.02
C GLY A 700 9.45 -26.21 6.87
N ASP A 701 10.24 -25.95 7.90
CA ASP A 701 10.91 -26.97 8.72
C ASP A 701 10.58 -26.74 10.20
N THR A 702 10.59 -27.80 11.02
CA THR A 702 10.33 -27.69 12.46
C THR A 702 11.15 -28.69 13.26
N ASP A 703 11.69 -28.24 14.39
CA ASP A 703 12.30 -29.07 15.43
C ASP A 703 11.27 -29.54 16.47
N GLY A 704 10.02 -29.13 16.31
CA GLY A 704 8.91 -29.40 17.20
C GLY A 704 7.76 -30.18 16.56
N GLY A 705 6.61 -30.16 17.25
CA GLY A 705 5.40 -30.89 16.88
C GLY A 705 4.27 -29.99 16.39
N LEU A 706 4.40 -29.35 15.23
CA LEU A 706 3.39 -28.44 14.67
C LEU A 706 2.06 -29.12 14.35
N SER A 707 2.09 -30.39 13.92
CA SER A 707 0.88 -31.18 13.66
C SER A 707 0.99 -32.66 13.98
N GLY A 708 2.06 -33.04 14.68
CA GLY A 708 2.40 -34.42 15.03
C GLY A 708 3.59 -34.47 15.99
N THR A 709 4.21 -35.64 16.11
CA THR A 709 5.49 -35.80 16.80
C THR A 709 6.61 -35.66 15.79
N ASN A 710 7.63 -34.86 16.12
CA ASN A 710 8.86 -34.77 15.33
C ASN A 710 9.50 -36.15 15.23
N ALA A 711 9.73 -36.65 14.00
CA ALA A 711 10.27 -37.98 13.78
C ALA A 711 11.80 -38.02 13.95
N GLY A 712 12.47 -36.92 13.58
CA GLY A 712 13.92 -36.74 13.63
C GLY A 712 14.31 -35.49 14.41
N SER A 713 15.43 -34.86 14.04
CA SER A 713 15.78 -33.52 14.52
C SER A 713 14.95 -32.46 13.82
N ILE A 714 14.82 -32.54 12.50
CA ILE A 714 14.06 -31.59 11.66
C ILE A 714 13.04 -32.34 10.82
N ASP A 715 11.77 -31.95 10.91
CA ASP A 715 10.69 -32.43 10.03
C ASP A 715 10.19 -31.32 9.10
N ALA A 716 9.82 -31.68 7.88
CA ALA A 716 9.19 -30.76 6.94
C ALA A 716 7.70 -30.58 7.28
N TRP A 717 7.16 -29.38 7.10
CA TRP A 717 5.73 -29.12 7.26
C TRP A 717 5.12 -28.30 6.13
N ILE A 718 3.81 -28.43 5.97
CA ILE A 718 2.99 -27.63 5.06
C ILE A 718 1.65 -27.29 5.69
N THR A 719 1.19 -26.06 5.51
CA THR A 719 -0.08 -25.55 6.01
C THR A 719 -0.90 -24.89 4.91
N LYS A 720 -2.23 -24.92 5.06
CA LYS A 720 -3.18 -24.20 4.20
C LYS A 720 -3.95 -23.16 5.01
N TYR A 721 -4.06 -21.97 4.47
CA TYR A 721 -4.88 -20.86 4.95
C TYR A 721 -5.96 -20.48 3.94
N ARG A 722 -7.01 -19.81 4.42
CA ARG A 722 -8.03 -19.13 3.60
C ARG A 722 -8.62 -17.94 4.33
#